data_AF-A0A146KYM6-F1
#
_entry.id   AF-A0A146KYM6-F1
#
_cell.length_a   1.000
_cell.length_b   1.000
_cell.length_c   1.000
_cell.angle_alpha   90.00
_cell.angle_beta   90.00
_cell.angle_gamma   90.00
#
_symmetry.space_group_name_H-M   'P 1'
#
loop_
_entity.id
_entity.type
_entity.pdbx_description
1 polymer ?
#
loop_
_entity_poly.entity_id
_entity_poly.type
_entity_poly.pdbx_seq_one_letter_code
_entity_poly.pdbx_strand_id
1 'polypeptide(L)'
;DSTNKMADVSLGIHNMNTKNGNFICGVVEGFYGRPWTSEQRKDLFQKMKKWGMNSYIYAPKDDSKHRANWRDLYTVEEAEHLTSLITSAIENGITFYYALSPGLDITYSNSKEVLTLKRKLEQVSQFGCVAFALLFDDIDPEMSEADKEVFHSFAHAQVSITNEVYHHLNEPKFIVCPTQYCAARAVPNVPNSEYLTTLGSKLVPEIDIMWTGAKVISRVLSLESIEEVTEVLKRPPVIWDNLHANDYDQKRVFLGPYQGRSPDLIPKLRGVVTNPNCEFWANFVAIHTLAQWSQCNVDGDRERNESVCADIKLETESDDCNEVPSLPLNMYHARRALRNAIVDWLPEFQRSRQASGFVTKPQVLSSLAVPPAVLTTSAPPIVPPVVVNTCIALTTATTTAAAVSTIAPQLSALADVCTTVNGNSGPIVMNSLLSETKVCTEPMDCNVTPSPEAHKPSSPTPLEADQATANDAPATSNEEGDANGANKMLVDSSSPESSLNDVDVSDWTPQQLTMEDLTLLCDLFYLPFEHGTQGVQILQEFYWLHTNAHLVASDENKPEVIEWKEREKKLEGMSNSVNRLFQKLNAINNKELMYELYPYVWEMRAVISTLNSYIKWLGNPTRTGGGTSGHSSDSPAIGNYTWFSKGWKESFMSGEQEPWVFRGGLTADLQRLIPVDGGSDLFVYKVPQVVSSTIYTIREYIDIDKDQITDLSQFTRSSSESSPDHLERLVECILRLNPKLCFVVEEKNEGDDKPHLAGYAIAIANILNHSSAVEEVENDLEPWARDILKCCIAGAKPHHPSIIVSAIHPSVTDQSVSKRLIICLLAALRSNGSCGVFTPVCASNTQQLDSYVKLGFVEMSRDEAGQTAYLGRVF
;
A
#
# COMPACT_ATOMS: atom_id res chain seq x y z
N ASP A 1 -12.38 -38.71 -60.20
CA ASP A 1 -11.46 -37.58 -60.41
C ASP A 1 -12.09 -36.33 -59.81
N SER A 2 -11.86 -36.08 -58.51
CA SER A 2 -10.66 -35.46 -57.94
C SER A 2 -10.68 -33.95 -58.20
N THR A 3 -10.57 -33.02 -57.27
CA THR A 3 -10.29 -32.95 -55.82
C THR A 3 -10.27 -31.43 -55.53
N ASN A 4 -10.34 -31.04 -54.26
CA ASN A 4 -10.05 -29.69 -53.74
C ASN A 4 -11.08 -28.57 -53.95
N LYS A 5 -11.88 -28.37 -52.90
CA LYS A 5 -11.94 -27.11 -52.13
C LYS A 5 -12.61 -27.37 -50.77
N MET A 6 -11.90 -28.08 -49.90
CA MET A 6 -11.98 -27.89 -48.45
C MET A 6 -10.73 -27.09 -48.07
N ALA A 7 -10.90 -25.85 -47.63
CA ALA A 7 -10.01 -25.15 -46.70
C ALA A 7 -10.57 -23.74 -46.44
N ASP A 8 -10.54 -23.37 -45.16
CA ASP A 8 -10.80 -22.06 -44.57
C ASP A 8 -12.24 -21.55 -44.49
N VAL A 9 -12.95 -22.05 -43.47
CA VAL A 9 -13.91 -21.25 -42.71
C VAL A 9 -13.42 -21.22 -41.26
N SER A 10 -12.48 -20.32 -40.97
CA SER A 10 -12.22 -19.86 -39.60
C SER A 10 -13.41 -19.00 -39.18
N LEU A 11 -14.42 -19.63 -38.57
CA LEU A 11 -15.49 -18.94 -37.86
C LEU A 11 -14.89 -18.32 -36.60
N GLY A 12 -14.39 -17.09 -36.73
CA GLY A 12 -14.08 -16.25 -35.58
C GLY A 12 -15.32 -16.15 -34.70
N ILE A 13 -15.21 -16.61 -33.45
CA ILE A 13 -16.27 -16.52 -32.45
C ILE A 13 -16.48 -15.03 -32.15
N HIS A 14 -17.35 -14.37 -32.91
CA HIS A 14 -17.84 -13.03 -32.59
C HIS A 14 -18.78 -13.16 -31.40
N ASN A 15 -18.28 -12.85 -30.21
CA ASN A 15 -19.07 -12.91 -29.00
C ASN A 15 -19.94 -11.62 -28.90
N MET A 16 -21.25 -11.83 -29.05
CA MET A 16 -22.31 -10.82 -29.01
C MET A 16 -22.89 -10.64 -27.60
N ASN A 17 -22.17 -11.05 -26.53
CA ASN A 17 -22.71 -11.11 -25.16
C ASN A 17 -23.24 -9.77 -24.64
N THR A 18 -22.63 -8.64 -25.03
CA THR A 18 -23.13 -7.30 -24.70
C THR A 18 -24.45 -6.98 -25.40
N LYS A 19 -24.56 -7.29 -26.71
CA LYS A 19 -25.79 -7.05 -27.50
C LYS A 19 -26.94 -7.98 -27.08
N ASN A 20 -26.63 -9.14 -26.52
CA ASN A 20 -27.62 -10.13 -26.06
C ASN A 20 -27.95 -10.03 -24.55
N GLY A 21 -27.37 -9.07 -23.82
CA GLY A 21 -27.60 -8.90 -22.37
C GLY A 21 -26.99 -10.00 -21.49
N ASN A 22 -26.05 -10.78 -22.03
CA ASN A 22 -25.44 -11.95 -21.39
C ASN A 22 -24.03 -11.70 -20.81
N PHE A 23 -23.51 -10.47 -20.90
CA PHE A 23 -22.19 -10.12 -20.37
C PHE A 23 -22.25 -10.00 -18.84
N ILE A 24 -21.46 -10.80 -18.13
CA ILE A 24 -21.39 -10.79 -16.66
C ILE A 24 -20.55 -9.59 -16.23
N CYS A 25 -21.15 -8.53 -15.69
CA CYS A 25 -20.43 -7.35 -15.21
C CYS A 25 -20.76 -7.10 -13.74
N GLY A 26 -19.74 -7.11 -12.88
CA GLY A 26 -20.03 -7.26 -11.47
C GLY A 26 -18.89 -7.08 -10.48
N VAL A 27 -19.20 -7.50 -9.25
CA VAL A 27 -18.27 -7.55 -8.11
C VAL A 27 -18.23 -8.97 -7.58
N VAL A 28 -17.04 -9.46 -7.28
CA VAL A 28 -16.82 -10.67 -6.49
C VAL A 28 -16.30 -10.25 -5.12
N GLU A 29 -16.98 -10.64 -4.05
CA GLU A 29 -16.46 -10.48 -2.68
C GLU A 29 -15.56 -11.69 -2.39
N GLY A 30 -14.33 -11.66 -2.92
CA GLY A 30 -13.44 -12.84 -2.96
C GLY A 30 -12.11 -12.70 -2.22
N PHE A 31 -11.93 -11.60 -1.48
CA PHE A 31 -10.72 -11.24 -0.74
C PHE A 31 -10.63 -11.96 0.63
N TYR A 32 -9.41 -11.98 1.18
CA TYR A 32 -9.13 -12.40 2.56
C TYR A 32 -9.38 -11.26 3.56
N GLY A 33 -9.91 -11.58 4.74
CA GLY A 33 -10.24 -10.61 5.78
C GLY A 33 -11.74 -10.45 6.04
N ARG A 34 -12.10 -9.48 6.91
CA ARG A 34 -13.47 -9.27 7.38
C ARG A 34 -14.45 -9.12 6.19
N PRO A 35 -15.44 -10.01 6.04
CA PRO A 35 -16.46 -9.88 5.00
C PRO A 35 -17.30 -8.61 5.14
N TRP A 36 -17.92 -8.17 4.05
CA TRP A 36 -18.84 -7.03 4.09
C TRP A 36 -20.11 -7.36 4.87
N THR A 37 -20.70 -6.34 5.49
CA THR A 37 -21.97 -6.51 6.21
C THR A 37 -23.14 -6.66 5.22
N SER A 38 -24.25 -7.21 5.69
CA SER A 38 -25.47 -7.31 4.88
C SER A 38 -25.97 -5.95 4.38
N GLU A 39 -25.81 -4.88 5.18
CA GLU A 39 -26.20 -3.52 4.80
C GLU A 39 -25.29 -2.97 3.69
N GLN A 40 -23.98 -3.18 3.81
CA GLN A 40 -23.00 -2.82 2.78
C GLN A 40 -23.31 -3.54 1.45
N ARG A 41 -23.60 -4.84 1.48
CA ARG A 41 -23.97 -5.61 0.29
C ARG A 41 -25.26 -5.12 -0.37
N LYS A 42 -26.30 -4.79 0.41
CA LYS A 42 -27.56 -4.23 -0.11
C LYS A 42 -27.36 -2.85 -0.73
N ASP A 43 -26.53 -2.00 -0.10
CA ASP A 43 -26.14 -0.69 -0.64
C ASP A 43 -25.37 -0.84 -1.98
N LEU A 44 -24.48 -1.82 -2.05
CA LEU A 44 -23.76 -2.16 -3.29
C LEU A 44 -24.73 -2.57 -4.40
N PHE A 45 -25.75 -3.40 -4.13
CA PHE A 45 -26.72 -3.80 -5.16
C PHE A 45 -27.47 -2.61 -5.76
N GLN A 46 -27.84 -1.63 -4.93
CA GLN A 46 -28.49 -0.39 -5.41
C GLN A 46 -27.55 0.43 -6.30
N LYS A 47 -26.28 0.56 -5.91
CA LYS A 47 -25.26 1.27 -6.71
C LYS A 47 -24.97 0.55 -8.02
N MET A 48 -24.80 -0.77 -7.98
CA MET A 48 -24.59 -1.61 -9.17
C MET A 48 -25.75 -1.48 -10.16
N LYS A 49 -27.01 -1.50 -9.69
CA LYS A 49 -28.19 -1.24 -10.51
C LYS A 49 -28.12 0.15 -11.17
N LYS A 50 -27.78 1.19 -10.40
CA LYS A 50 -27.64 2.57 -10.92
C LYS A 50 -26.57 2.64 -12.02
N TRP A 51 -25.48 1.88 -11.87
CA TRP A 51 -24.36 1.87 -12.82
C TRP A 51 -24.52 0.83 -13.94
N GLY A 52 -25.65 0.15 -14.04
CA GLY A 52 -25.92 -0.82 -15.12
C GLY A 52 -25.12 -2.13 -15.01
N MET A 53 -24.63 -2.47 -13.82
CA MET A 53 -24.00 -3.76 -13.53
C MET A 53 -25.06 -4.80 -13.16
N ASN A 54 -24.74 -6.09 -13.29
CA ASN A 54 -25.76 -7.16 -13.25
C ASN A 54 -25.39 -8.40 -12.44
N SER A 55 -24.18 -8.51 -11.89
CA SER A 55 -23.71 -9.74 -11.26
C SER A 55 -22.96 -9.50 -9.96
N TYR A 56 -23.29 -10.24 -8.91
CA TYR A 56 -22.55 -10.25 -7.65
C TYR A 56 -22.20 -11.69 -7.27
N ILE A 57 -20.94 -11.94 -6.96
CA ILE A 57 -20.44 -13.27 -6.56
C ILE A 57 -20.10 -13.24 -5.08
N TYR A 58 -20.83 -14.04 -4.30
CA TYR A 58 -20.58 -14.24 -2.88
C TYR A 58 -19.50 -15.31 -2.70
N ALA A 59 -18.26 -14.88 -2.42
CA ALA A 59 -17.11 -15.76 -2.23
C ALA A 59 -16.18 -15.37 -1.03
N PRO A 60 -16.69 -14.82 0.09
CA PRO A 60 -15.83 -14.28 1.15
C PRO A 60 -14.97 -15.39 1.76
N LYS A 61 -13.64 -15.25 1.72
CA LYS A 61 -12.70 -16.31 2.16
C LYS A 61 -12.79 -16.59 3.67
N ASP A 62 -13.16 -15.58 4.47
CA ASP A 62 -13.29 -15.67 5.92
C ASP A 62 -14.70 -16.12 6.40
N ASP A 63 -15.67 -16.35 5.50
CA ASP A 63 -16.85 -17.13 5.86
C ASP A 63 -16.45 -18.60 6.01
N SER A 64 -16.44 -19.10 7.25
CA SER A 64 -16.09 -20.47 7.56
C SER A 64 -16.90 -21.47 6.71
N LYS A 65 -18.21 -21.24 6.52
CA LYS A 65 -19.09 -22.17 5.79
C LYS A 65 -18.99 -22.06 4.27
N HIS A 66 -18.22 -21.10 3.76
CA HIS A 66 -17.89 -20.98 2.34
C HIS A 66 -16.67 -21.83 1.95
N ARG A 67 -15.66 -21.95 2.84
CA ARG A 67 -14.38 -22.61 2.56
C ARG A 67 -13.96 -23.64 3.60
N ALA A 68 -13.64 -23.22 4.83
CA ALA A 68 -13.04 -24.10 5.85
C ALA A 68 -13.97 -25.25 6.28
N ASN A 69 -15.22 -24.91 6.57
CA ASN A 69 -16.29 -25.83 7.01
C ASN A 69 -17.38 -25.92 5.94
N TRP A 70 -17.01 -26.07 4.67
CA TRP A 70 -17.95 -26.06 3.53
C TRP A 70 -19.06 -27.13 3.61
N ARG A 71 -18.82 -28.20 4.39
CA ARG A 71 -19.78 -29.29 4.65
C ARG A 71 -20.93 -28.87 5.58
N ASP A 72 -20.72 -27.87 6.42
CA ASP A 72 -21.71 -27.44 7.41
C ASP A 72 -22.84 -26.67 6.73
N LEU A 73 -24.08 -27.08 6.99
CA LEU A 73 -25.26 -26.35 6.53
C LEU A 73 -25.41 -25.02 7.26
N TYR A 74 -26.04 -24.04 6.59
CA TYR A 74 -26.40 -22.78 7.25
C TYR A 74 -27.47 -23.03 8.32
N THR A 75 -27.36 -22.33 9.46
CA THR A 75 -28.39 -22.34 10.50
C THR A 75 -29.64 -21.59 10.03
N VAL A 76 -30.71 -21.61 10.81
CA VAL A 76 -31.95 -20.91 10.45
C VAL A 76 -31.71 -19.40 10.34
N GLU A 77 -30.95 -18.84 11.28
CA GLU A 77 -30.62 -17.41 11.31
C GLU A 77 -29.74 -17.00 10.12
N GLU A 78 -28.73 -17.81 9.78
CA GLU A 78 -27.89 -17.60 8.60
C GLU A 78 -28.68 -17.74 7.29
N ALA A 79 -29.60 -18.71 7.23
CA ALA A 79 -30.49 -18.93 6.10
C ALA A 79 -31.43 -17.73 5.87
N GLU A 80 -32.01 -17.17 6.94
CA GLU A 80 -32.82 -15.95 6.87
C GLU A 80 -32.00 -14.76 6.36
N HIS A 81 -30.77 -14.60 6.84
CA HIS A 81 -29.86 -13.55 6.36
C HIS A 81 -29.54 -13.71 4.87
N LEU A 82 -29.16 -14.92 4.41
CA LEU A 82 -28.86 -15.18 3.01
C LEU A 82 -30.10 -15.03 2.11
N THR A 83 -31.26 -15.50 2.55
CA THR A 83 -32.53 -15.34 1.82
C THR A 83 -32.87 -13.86 1.63
N SER A 84 -32.70 -13.05 2.69
CA SER A 84 -32.89 -11.60 2.61
C SER A 84 -31.91 -10.93 1.63
N LEU A 85 -30.66 -11.40 1.60
CA LEU A 85 -29.64 -10.87 0.70
C LEU A 85 -29.91 -11.23 -0.77
N ILE A 86 -30.24 -12.50 -1.05
CA ILE A 86 -30.61 -12.99 -2.38
C ILE A 86 -31.84 -12.23 -2.91
N THR A 87 -32.87 -12.07 -2.07
CA THR A 87 -34.07 -11.32 -2.43
C THR A 87 -33.73 -9.88 -2.82
N SER A 88 -32.87 -9.21 -2.03
CA SER A 88 -32.45 -7.84 -2.33
C SER A 88 -31.63 -7.72 -3.61
N ALA A 89 -30.80 -8.72 -3.94
CA ALA A 89 -30.10 -8.76 -5.23
C ALA A 89 -31.10 -8.86 -6.39
N ILE A 90 -32.10 -9.75 -6.30
CA ILE A 90 -33.15 -9.92 -7.30
C ILE A 90 -33.96 -8.63 -7.52
N GLU A 91 -34.37 -7.95 -6.45
CA GLU A 91 -35.10 -6.66 -6.50
C GLU A 91 -34.30 -5.56 -7.22
N ASN A 92 -32.97 -5.66 -7.20
CA ASN A 92 -32.08 -4.73 -7.87
C ASN A 92 -31.64 -5.19 -9.27
N GLY A 93 -32.13 -6.33 -9.76
CA GLY A 93 -31.74 -6.87 -11.07
C GLY A 93 -30.32 -7.45 -11.09
N ILE A 94 -29.79 -7.81 -9.93
CA ILE A 94 -28.45 -8.39 -9.78
C ILE A 94 -28.57 -9.92 -9.69
N THR A 95 -27.88 -10.62 -10.58
CA THR A 95 -27.69 -12.08 -10.49
C THR A 95 -26.76 -12.38 -9.33
N PHE A 96 -27.30 -13.01 -8.29
CA PHE A 96 -26.54 -13.44 -7.13
C PHE A 96 -25.94 -14.83 -7.40
N TYR A 97 -24.62 -14.93 -7.46
CA TYR A 97 -23.90 -16.20 -7.53
C TYR A 97 -23.45 -16.61 -6.13
N TYR A 98 -23.89 -17.78 -5.67
CA TYR A 98 -23.32 -18.40 -4.48
C TYR A 98 -22.09 -19.23 -4.86
N ALA A 99 -20.91 -18.80 -4.43
CA ALA A 99 -19.70 -19.60 -4.59
C ALA A 99 -19.52 -20.57 -3.42
N LEU A 100 -18.80 -21.67 -3.64
CA LEU A 100 -18.34 -22.59 -2.60
C LEU A 100 -16.93 -23.07 -2.92
N SER A 101 -16.08 -23.16 -1.92
CA SER A 101 -14.65 -23.53 -2.06
C SER A 101 -14.33 -24.86 -1.36
N PRO A 102 -14.72 -26.03 -1.91
CA PRO A 102 -14.49 -27.32 -1.25
C PRO A 102 -13.06 -27.85 -1.40
N GLY A 103 -12.19 -27.19 -2.17
CA GLY A 103 -10.92 -27.74 -2.64
C GLY A 103 -9.86 -28.03 -1.57
N LEU A 104 -9.98 -27.52 -0.34
CA LEU A 104 -8.96 -27.70 0.70
C LEU A 104 -8.84 -29.14 1.21
N ASP A 105 -9.96 -29.84 1.36
CA ASP A 105 -10.01 -31.14 2.03
C ASP A 105 -11.04 -32.12 1.45
N ILE A 106 -11.58 -31.82 0.26
CA ILE A 106 -12.51 -32.72 -0.42
C ILE A 106 -11.77 -33.98 -0.92
N THR A 107 -12.38 -35.14 -0.70
CA THR A 107 -12.01 -36.38 -1.39
C THR A 107 -12.99 -36.59 -2.56
N TYR A 108 -12.54 -36.30 -3.77
CA TYR A 108 -13.40 -36.23 -4.97
C TYR A 108 -14.10 -37.55 -5.31
N SER A 109 -13.44 -38.68 -5.02
CA SER A 109 -13.91 -40.05 -5.27
C SER A 109 -14.93 -40.54 -4.25
N ASN A 110 -15.05 -39.86 -3.11
CA ASN A 110 -15.94 -40.28 -2.03
C ASN A 110 -17.37 -39.78 -2.29
N SER A 111 -18.30 -40.70 -2.59
CA SER A 111 -19.70 -40.37 -2.87
C SER A 111 -20.42 -39.64 -1.72
N LYS A 112 -19.97 -39.81 -0.47
CA LYS A 112 -20.53 -39.06 0.67
C LYS A 112 -20.13 -37.58 0.64
N GLU A 113 -18.93 -37.27 0.17
CA GLU A 113 -18.46 -35.88 0.00
C GLU A 113 -19.26 -35.20 -1.10
N VAL A 114 -19.42 -35.85 -2.25
CA VAL A 114 -20.21 -35.34 -3.37
C VAL A 114 -21.67 -35.14 -2.97
N LEU A 115 -22.26 -36.06 -2.18
CA LEU A 115 -23.61 -35.89 -1.64
C LEU A 115 -23.71 -34.71 -0.67
N THR A 116 -22.68 -34.50 0.16
CA THR A 116 -22.63 -33.36 1.11
C THR A 116 -22.57 -32.03 0.36
N LEU A 117 -21.73 -31.96 -0.68
CA LEU A 117 -21.62 -30.82 -1.59
C LEU A 117 -22.97 -30.48 -2.23
N LYS A 118 -23.63 -31.48 -2.80
CA LYS A 118 -24.97 -31.35 -3.39
C LYS A 118 -25.99 -30.82 -2.40
N ARG A 119 -26.08 -31.41 -1.21
CA ARG A 119 -27.01 -30.98 -0.15
C ARG A 119 -26.80 -29.54 0.29
N LYS A 120 -25.54 -29.09 0.38
CA LYS A 120 -25.20 -27.70 0.72
C LYS A 120 -25.69 -26.73 -0.35
N LEU A 121 -25.47 -27.04 -1.63
CA LEU A 121 -25.91 -26.20 -2.74
C LEU A 121 -27.43 -26.22 -2.93
N GLU A 122 -28.08 -27.37 -2.73
CA GLU A 122 -29.54 -27.48 -2.68
C GLU A 122 -30.15 -26.61 -1.57
N GLN A 123 -29.52 -26.57 -0.38
CA GLN A 123 -29.97 -25.69 0.70
C GLN A 123 -29.98 -24.22 0.25
N VAL A 124 -28.93 -23.76 -0.41
CA VAL A 124 -28.85 -22.38 -0.89
C VAL A 124 -29.79 -22.13 -2.09
N SER A 125 -30.03 -23.14 -2.93
CA SER A 125 -31.07 -23.08 -3.96
C SER A 125 -32.46 -22.84 -3.36
N GLN A 126 -32.77 -23.51 -2.24
CA GLN A 126 -34.05 -23.31 -1.51
C GLN A 126 -34.20 -21.89 -0.95
N PHE A 127 -33.11 -21.14 -0.76
CA PHE A 127 -33.16 -19.72 -0.37
C PHE A 127 -33.53 -18.79 -1.55
N GLY A 128 -33.70 -19.33 -2.76
CA GLY A 128 -34.01 -18.59 -3.98
C GLY A 128 -32.81 -18.30 -4.87
N CYS A 129 -31.64 -18.88 -4.58
CA CYS A 129 -30.45 -18.71 -5.42
C CYS A 129 -30.57 -19.50 -6.73
N VAL A 130 -30.27 -18.85 -7.86
CA VAL A 130 -30.39 -19.42 -9.21
C VAL A 130 -29.05 -19.51 -9.96
N ALA A 131 -27.96 -19.10 -9.33
CA ALA A 131 -26.64 -19.09 -9.92
C ALA A 131 -25.57 -19.51 -8.91
N PHE A 132 -24.61 -20.32 -9.34
CA PHE A 132 -23.65 -20.97 -8.45
C PHE A 132 -22.23 -20.89 -8.99
N ALA A 133 -21.25 -21.06 -8.10
CA ALA A 133 -19.87 -21.23 -8.49
C ALA A 133 -19.13 -22.26 -7.63
N LEU A 134 -18.18 -22.98 -8.23
CA LEU A 134 -17.22 -23.81 -7.50
C LEU A 134 -15.82 -23.23 -7.67
N LEU A 135 -15.12 -23.02 -6.56
CA LEU A 135 -13.80 -22.41 -6.55
C LEU A 135 -12.75 -23.44 -6.12
N PHE A 136 -11.75 -23.63 -6.98
CA PHE A 136 -10.60 -24.49 -6.74
C PHE A 136 -9.29 -23.67 -6.74
N ASP A 137 -9.38 -22.41 -6.31
CA ASP A 137 -8.28 -21.45 -6.18
C ASP A 137 -7.50 -21.66 -4.87
N ASP A 138 -6.19 -21.40 -4.92
CA ASP A 138 -5.29 -21.42 -3.75
C ASP A 138 -5.37 -22.72 -2.93
N ILE A 139 -5.27 -23.84 -3.65
CA ILE A 139 -5.17 -25.20 -3.10
C ILE A 139 -3.95 -25.91 -3.68
N ASP A 140 -3.44 -26.91 -2.94
CA ASP A 140 -2.36 -27.74 -3.44
C ASP A 140 -2.84 -28.61 -4.61
N PRO A 141 -2.08 -28.72 -5.71
CA PRO A 141 -2.47 -29.50 -6.87
C PRO A 141 -2.31 -31.03 -6.67
N GLU A 142 -2.12 -31.48 -5.43
CA GLU A 142 -1.95 -32.89 -5.09
C GLU A 142 -3.29 -33.54 -4.72
N MET A 143 -3.56 -34.71 -5.31
CA MET A 143 -4.73 -35.51 -5.01
C MET A 143 -4.45 -36.49 -3.87
N SER A 144 -5.49 -36.84 -3.12
CA SER A 144 -5.44 -37.98 -2.19
C SER A 144 -5.17 -39.29 -2.94
N GLU A 145 -4.60 -40.29 -2.26
CA GLU A 145 -4.34 -41.61 -2.87
C GLU A 145 -5.63 -42.27 -3.38
N ALA A 146 -6.75 -42.10 -2.67
CA ALA A 146 -8.05 -42.60 -3.09
C ALA A 146 -8.52 -41.95 -4.40
N ASP A 147 -8.25 -40.65 -4.58
CA ASP A 147 -8.62 -39.93 -5.80
C ASP A 147 -7.71 -40.31 -6.98
N LYS A 148 -6.43 -40.60 -6.73
CA LYS A 148 -5.48 -41.08 -7.75
C LYS A 148 -5.89 -42.45 -8.32
N GLU A 149 -6.57 -43.29 -7.55
CA GLU A 149 -7.09 -44.58 -8.03
C GLU A 149 -8.28 -44.45 -8.98
N VAL A 150 -9.05 -43.35 -8.88
CA VAL A 150 -10.30 -43.15 -9.63
C VAL A 150 -10.12 -42.18 -10.80
N PHE A 151 -9.37 -41.10 -10.60
CA PHE A 151 -9.23 -40.02 -11.58
C PHE A 151 -7.83 -40.00 -12.18
N HIS A 152 -7.78 -39.82 -13.51
CA HIS A 152 -6.52 -39.76 -14.24
C HIS A 152 -5.67 -38.52 -13.89
N SER A 153 -6.32 -37.39 -13.61
CA SER A 153 -5.64 -36.15 -13.23
C SER A 153 -6.53 -35.27 -12.36
N PHE A 154 -5.93 -34.25 -11.73
CA PHE A 154 -6.64 -33.31 -10.86
C PHE A 154 -7.78 -32.57 -11.59
N ALA A 155 -7.55 -32.21 -12.86
CA ALA A 155 -8.58 -31.61 -13.70
C ALA A 155 -9.77 -32.56 -13.94
N HIS A 156 -9.53 -33.86 -14.12
CA HIS A 156 -10.61 -34.84 -14.30
C HIS A 156 -11.47 -34.95 -13.04
N ALA A 157 -10.86 -34.93 -11.85
CA ALA A 157 -11.59 -34.97 -10.59
C ALA A 157 -12.51 -33.74 -10.43
N GLN A 158 -11.95 -32.54 -10.62
CA GLN A 158 -12.71 -31.28 -10.53
C GLN A 158 -13.83 -31.18 -11.57
N VAL A 159 -13.55 -31.54 -12.83
CA VAL A 159 -14.57 -31.55 -13.90
C VAL A 159 -15.68 -32.53 -13.58
N SER A 160 -15.34 -33.74 -13.11
CA SER A 160 -16.33 -34.77 -12.79
C SER A 160 -17.33 -34.27 -11.75
N ILE A 161 -16.84 -33.78 -10.61
CA ILE A 161 -17.73 -33.30 -9.54
C ILE A 161 -18.51 -32.06 -9.96
N THR A 162 -17.90 -31.17 -10.75
CA THR A 162 -18.55 -29.94 -11.20
C THR A 162 -19.71 -30.26 -12.14
N ASN A 163 -19.48 -31.10 -13.16
CA ASN A 163 -20.54 -31.52 -14.08
C ASN A 163 -21.66 -32.25 -13.34
N GLU A 164 -21.32 -33.11 -12.37
CA GLU A 164 -22.32 -33.83 -11.57
C GLU A 164 -23.19 -32.89 -10.71
N VAL A 165 -22.58 -31.87 -10.10
CA VAL A 165 -23.29 -30.82 -9.34
C VAL A 165 -24.15 -29.95 -10.27
N TYR A 166 -23.62 -29.57 -11.42
CA TYR A 166 -24.31 -28.75 -12.42
C TYR A 166 -25.62 -29.40 -12.87
N HIS A 167 -25.58 -30.66 -13.29
CA HIS A 167 -26.78 -31.39 -13.70
C HIS A 167 -27.74 -31.63 -12.52
N HIS A 168 -27.21 -31.87 -11.31
CA HIS A 168 -28.04 -32.05 -10.12
C HIS A 168 -28.85 -30.81 -9.74
N LEU A 169 -28.29 -29.61 -9.94
CA LEU A 169 -28.97 -28.33 -9.71
C LEU A 169 -29.86 -27.89 -10.89
N ASN A 170 -30.14 -28.79 -11.85
CA ASN A 170 -30.94 -28.52 -13.03
C ASN A 170 -30.34 -27.41 -13.92
N GLU A 171 -29.03 -27.51 -14.18
CA GLU A 171 -28.29 -26.74 -15.20
C GLU A 171 -28.41 -25.20 -15.05
N PRO A 172 -28.11 -24.65 -13.86
CA PRO A 172 -28.26 -23.22 -13.59
C PRO A 172 -27.15 -22.38 -14.25
N LYS A 173 -27.17 -21.05 -14.07
CA LYS A 173 -25.97 -20.25 -14.37
C LYS A 173 -24.85 -20.72 -13.44
N PHE A 174 -23.71 -21.12 -14.01
CA PHE A 174 -22.65 -21.78 -13.24
C PHE A 174 -21.27 -21.30 -13.67
N ILE A 175 -20.41 -21.03 -12.69
CA ILE A 175 -19.03 -20.58 -12.93
C ILE A 175 -18.04 -21.48 -12.17
N VAL A 176 -16.88 -21.77 -12.75
CA VAL A 176 -15.78 -22.45 -12.07
C VAL A 176 -14.55 -21.54 -12.00
N CYS A 177 -13.93 -21.46 -10.82
CA CYS A 177 -12.56 -20.95 -10.70
C CYS A 177 -11.58 -22.12 -10.71
N PRO A 178 -10.72 -22.26 -11.74
CA PRO A 178 -9.74 -23.33 -11.82
C PRO A 178 -8.58 -23.12 -10.83
N THR A 179 -7.81 -24.18 -10.57
CA THR A 179 -6.56 -24.09 -9.80
C THR A 179 -5.46 -23.36 -10.56
N GLN A 180 -5.35 -23.60 -11.87
CA GLN A 180 -4.52 -22.80 -12.77
C GLN A 180 -5.37 -21.64 -13.30
N TYR A 181 -5.59 -20.59 -12.51
CA TYR A 181 -6.47 -19.45 -12.85
C TYR A 181 -5.77 -18.25 -13.52
N CYS A 182 -4.45 -18.34 -13.73
CA CYS A 182 -3.66 -17.33 -14.43
C CYS A 182 -2.51 -17.97 -15.20
N ALA A 183 -1.93 -17.23 -16.16
CA ALA A 183 -0.87 -17.77 -17.02
C ALA A 183 0.37 -18.21 -16.22
N ALA A 184 0.75 -17.46 -15.19
CA ALA A 184 1.86 -17.81 -14.30
C ALA A 184 1.66 -19.12 -13.52
N ARG A 185 0.41 -19.59 -13.36
CA ARG A 185 0.08 -20.88 -12.74
C ARG A 185 -0.12 -22.00 -13.77
N ALA A 186 -0.14 -21.69 -15.07
CA ALA A 186 -0.31 -22.68 -16.11
C ALA A 186 1.00 -23.45 -16.35
N VAL A 187 0.96 -24.78 -16.24
CA VAL A 187 2.16 -25.63 -16.35
C VAL A 187 2.06 -26.51 -17.60
N PRO A 188 3.06 -26.49 -18.52
CA PRO A 188 4.25 -25.62 -18.52
C PRO A 188 3.97 -24.17 -18.98
N ASN A 189 2.85 -23.94 -19.67
CA ASN A 189 2.33 -22.65 -20.11
C ASN A 189 0.85 -22.81 -20.49
N VAL A 190 0.16 -21.72 -20.85
CA VAL A 190 -1.28 -21.75 -21.15
C VAL A 190 -1.62 -22.74 -22.29
N PRO A 191 -1.01 -22.66 -23.50
CA PRO A 191 -1.37 -23.55 -24.62
C PRO A 191 -1.14 -25.04 -24.35
N ASN A 192 -0.08 -25.37 -23.59
CA ASN A 192 0.35 -26.75 -23.39
C ASN A 192 -0.06 -27.32 -22.01
N SER A 193 -0.88 -26.59 -21.25
CA SER A 193 -1.36 -27.09 -19.96
C SER A 193 -2.36 -28.22 -20.15
N GLU A 194 -1.99 -29.42 -19.70
CA GLU A 194 -2.89 -30.58 -19.70
C GLU A 194 -4.11 -30.34 -18.80
N TYR A 195 -3.91 -29.62 -17.69
CA TYR A 195 -4.96 -29.24 -16.77
C TYR A 195 -6.02 -28.35 -17.46
N LEU A 196 -5.59 -27.27 -18.13
CA LEU A 196 -6.49 -26.36 -18.83
C LEU A 196 -7.13 -27.02 -20.06
N THR A 197 -6.38 -27.86 -20.79
CA THR A 197 -6.90 -28.61 -21.94
C THR A 197 -8.00 -29.59 -21.53
N THR A 198 -7.82 -30.27 -20.39
CA THR A 198 -8.82 -31.18 -19.82
C THR A 198 -10.06 -30.40 -19.39
N LEU A 199 -9.88 -29.28 -18.67
CA LEU A 199 -10.97 -28.41 -18.24
C LEU A 199 -11.77 -27.91 -19.46
N GLY A 200 -11.10 -27.37 -20.47
CA GLY A 200 -11.75 -26.87 -21.69
C GLY A 200 -12.53 -27.95 -22.44
N SER A 201 -11.99 -29.17 -22.52
CA SER A 201 -12.55 -30.26 -23.32
C SER A 201 -13.63 -31.09 -22.62
N LYS A 202 -13.61 -31.17 -21.28
CA LYS A 202 -14.47 -32.08 -20.51
C LYS A 202 -15.51 -31.37 -19.66
N LEU A 203 -15.30 -30.10 -19.31
CA LEU A 203 -16.31 -29.30 -18.62
C LEU A 203 -17.49 -29.03 -19.56
N VAL A 204 -18.71 -29.10 -19.03
CA VAL A 204 -19.93 -28.80 -19.78
C VAL A 204 -19.81 -27.41 -20.44
N PRO A 205 -20.10 -27.26 -21.75
CA PRO A 205 -19.86 -26.01 -22.49
C PRO A 205 -20.52 -24.76 -21.91
N GLU A 206 -21.67 -24.93 -21.27
CA GLU A 206 -22.49 -23.89 -20.64
C GLU A 206 -21.94 -23.38 -19.30
N ILE A 207 -20.95 -24.07 -18.72
CA ILE A 207 -20.28 -23.64 -17.49
C ILE A 207 -19.18 -22.63 -17.84
N ASP A 208 -19.29 -21.43 -17.27
CA ASP A 208 -18.33 -20.35 -17.47
C ASP A 208 -17.05 -20.60 -16.62
N ILE A 209 -15.89 -20.14 -17.08
CA ILE A 209 -14.59 -20.36 -16.41
C ILE A 209 -13.96 -19.02 -16.04
N MET A 210 -13.51 -18.87 -14.80
CA MET A 210 -12.82 -17.67 -14.32
C MET A 210 -11.35 -17.64 -14.72
N TRP A 211 -10.83 -16.43 -14.95
CA TRP A 211 -9.43 -16.18 -15.28
C TRP A 211 -8.96 -14.82 -14.75
N THR A 212 -7.76 -14.71 -14.19
CA THR A 212 -7.24 -13.42 -13.66
C THR A 212 -6.24 -12.73 -14.60
N GLY A 213 -5.92 -13.36 -15.73
CA GLY A 213 -4.98 -12.87 -16.74
C GLY A 213 -3.61 -13.52 -16.69
N ALA A 214 -2.57 -12.76 -17.03
CA ALA A 214 -1.20 -13.26 -17.01
C ALA A 214 -0.74 -13.64 -15.59
N LYS A 215 -1.27 -12.95 -14.59
CA LYS A 215 -0.86 -13.01 -13.19
C LYS A 215 -2.06 -13.05 -12.24
N VAL A 216 -1.79 -13.23 -10.95
CA VAL A 216 -2.83 -13.06 -9.92
C VAL A 216 -3.34 -11.62 -9.97
N ILE A 217 -2.43 -10.65 -10.02
CA ILE A 217 -2.75 -9.23 -10.23
C ILE A 217 -2.14 -8.79 -11.56
N SER A 218 -2.94 -8.82 -12.61
CA SER A 218 -2.47 -8.47 -13.95
C SER A 218 -2.36 -6.95 -14.12
N ARG A 219 -1.18 -6.44 -14.51
CA ARG A 219 -1.01 -5.02 -14.88
C ARG A 219 -1.78 -4.67 -16.15
N VAL A 220 -1.67 -5.51 -17.18
CA VAL A 220 -2.35 -5.37 -18.47
C VAL A 220 -2.97 -6.71 -18.85
N LEU A 221 -4.19 -6.68 -19.39
CA LEU A 221 -4.77 -7.81 -20.13
C LEU A 221 -4.69 -7.49 -21.63
N SER A 222 -3.96 -8.32 -22.36
CA SER A 222 -3.78 -8.18 -23.81
C SER A 222 -4.79 -9.02 -24.58
N LEU A 223 -5.14 -8.61 -25.79
CA LEU A 223 -6.06 -9.37 -26.64
C LEU A 223 -5.48 -10.75 -26.95
N GLU A 224 -4.17 -10.80 -27.24
CA GLU A 224 -3.43 -12.02 -27.55
C GLU A 224 -3.51 -13.03 -26.39
N SER A 225 -3.30 -12.57 -25.15
CA SER A 225 -3.39 -13.44 -23.98
C SER A 225 -4.81 -13.99 -23.73
N ILE A 226 -5.84 -13.22 -24.08
CA ILE A 226 -7.24 -13.68 -23.96
C ILE A 226 -7.60 -14.66 -25.07
N GLU A 227 -7.11 -14.45 -26.29
CA GLU A 227 -7.30 -15.39 -27.40
C GLU A 227 -6.60 -16.72 -27.13
N GLU A 228 -5.36 -16.68 -26.62
CA GLU A 228 -4.58 -17.86 -26.23
C GLU A 228 -5.34 -18.73 -25.21
N VAL A 229 -5.82 -18.13 -24.11
CA VAL A 229 -6.56 -18.89 -23.09
C VAL A 229 -7.93 -19.35 -23.60
N THR A 230 -8.59 -18.56 -24.45
CA THR A 230 -9.89 -18.92 -25.04
C THR A 230 -9.78 -20.16 -25.92
N GLU A 231 -8.68 -20.32 -26.66
CA GLU A 231 -8.43 -21.50 -27.50
C GLU A 231 -8.35 -22.78 -26.65
N VAL A 232 -7.62 -22.74 -25.54
CA VAL A 232 -7.44 -23.88 -24.64
C VAL A 232 -8.71 -24.19 -23.85
N LEU A 233 -9.37 -23.15 -23.31
CA LEU A 233 -10.61 -23.30 -22.55
C LEU A 233 -11.82 -23.60 -23.44
N LYS A 234 -11.72 -23.37 -24.76
CA LYS A 234 -12.79 -23.54 -25.76
C LYS A 234 -14.02 -22.68 -25.52
N ARG A 235 -13.89 -21.62 -24.71
CA ARG A 235 -14.95 -20.66 -24.40
C ARG A 235 -14.36 -19.34 -23.89
N PRO A 236 -15.03 -18.19 -24.11
CA PRO A 236 -14.62 -16.91 -23.53
C PRO A 236 -14.56 -16.98 -21.99
N PRO A 237 -13.49 -16.51 -21.34
CA PRO A 237 -13.40 -16.52 -19.88
C PRO A 237 -14.23 -15.40 -19.24
N VAL A 238 -14.59 -15.59 -17.97
CA VAL A 238 -15.03 -14.52 -17.06
C VAL A 238 -13.80 -14.00 -16.33
N ILE A 239 -13.48 -12.72 -16.45
CA ILE A 239 -12.33 -12.16 -15.74
C ILE A 239 -12.68 -11.99 -14.26
N TRP A 240 -11.91 -12.63 -13.39
CA TRP A 240 -11.80 -12.26 -11.98
C TRP A 240 -10.67 -11.23 -11.89
N ASP A 241 -11.00 -9.96 -11.73
CA ASP A 241 -10.00 -8.89 -11.79
C ASP A 241 -9.55 -8.47 -10.38
N ASN A 242 -8.28 -8.69 -10.06
CA ASN A 242 -7.67 -8.30 -8.78
C ASN A 242 -6.94 -6.94 -8.86
N LEU A 243 -7.16 -6.13 -9.91
CA LEU A 243 -6.50 -4.81 -10.05
C LEU A 243 -6.65 -3.92 -8.81
N HIS A 244 -7.78 -4.01 -8.10
CA HIS A 244 -8.06 -3.20 -6.91
C HIS A 244 -8.07 -3.99 -5.60
N ALA A 245 -7.66 -5.26 -5.60
CA ALA A 245 -7.55 -6.06 -4.38
C ALA A 245 -6.39 -5.54 -3.51
N ASN A 246 -6.57 -5.47 -2.18
CA ASN A 246 -5.54 -5.01 -1.23
C ASN A 246 -5.32 -5.96 -0.03
N ASP A 247 -5.93 -7.13 -0.03
CA ASP A 247 -5.82 -8.14 1.04
C ASP A 247 -4.39 -8.65 1.26
N TYR A 248 -3.56 -8.66 0.20
CA TYR A 248 -2.15 -9.01 0.27
C TYR A 248 -1.24 -7.97 0.95
N ASP A 249 -1.70 -6.72 1.11
CA ASP A 249 -0.95 -5.64 1.76
C ASP A 249 -1.87 -4.61 2.42
N GLN A 250 -2.10 -4.77 3.72
CA GLN A 250 -2.99 -3.91 4.52
C GLN A 250 -2.54 -2.45 4.65
N LYS A 251 -1.33 -2.09 4.20
CA LYS A 251 -0.87 -0.69 4.13
C LYS A 251 -1.30 0.01 2.84
N ARG A 252 -1.84 -0.74 1.87
CA ARG A 252 -2.25 -0.22 0.57
C ARG A 252 -3.77 -0.17 0.46
N VAL A 253 -4.25 0.83 -0.27
CA VAL A 253 -5.64 0.96 -0.70
C VAL A 253 -5.61 1.56 -2.12
N PHE A 254 -6.53 1.15 -2.97
CA PHE A 254 -6.55 1.51 -4.39
C PHE A 254 -7.83 2.27 -4.74
N LEU A 255 -7.65 3.56 -5.00
CA LEU A 255 -8.67 4.55 -5.34
C LEU A 255 -8.50 5.09 -6.77
N GLY A 256 -7.55 4.53 -7.54
CA GLY A 256 -7.36 4.83 -8.95
C GLY A 256 -8.43 4.18 -9.85
N PRO A 257 -8.54 4.62 -11.12
CA PRO A 257 -9.53 4.11 -12.07
C PRO A 257 -9.17 2.70 -12.56
N TYR A 258 -10.18 1.98 -13.05
CA TYR A 258 -9.98 0.74 -13.80
C TYR A 258 -9.11 0.98 -15.04
N GLN A 259 -8.01 0.25 -15.20
CA GLN A 259 -7.09 0.46 -16.32
C GLN A 259 -6.33 -0.79 -16.76
N GLY A 260 -5.66 -0.69 -17.91
CA GLY A 260 -4.85 -1.79 -18.45
C GLY A 260 -5.68 -2.89 -19.11
N ARG A 261 -6.98 -2.66 -19.33
CA ARG A 261 -7.89 -3.55 -20.07
C ARG A 261 -8.52 -2.76 -21.20
N SER A 262 -8.14 -3.04 -22.44
CA SER A 262 -8.76 -2.38 -23.60
C SER A 262 -10.26 -2.70 -23.65
N PRO A 263 -11.16 -1.74 -23.93
CA PRO A 263 -12.56 -2.03 -24.24
C PRO A 263 -12.75 -3.07 -25.36
N ASP A 264 -11.73 -3.26 -26.20
CA ASP A 264 -11.70 -4.28 -27.26
C ASP A 264 -11.74 -5.71 -26.72
N LEU A 265 -11.47 -5.90 -25.42
CA LEU A 265 -11.62 -7.19 -24.75
C LEU A 265 -13.09 -7.54 -24.51
N ILE A 266 -14.00 -6.56 -24.43
CA ILE A 266 -15.41 -6.78 -24.09
C ILE A 266 -16.06 -7.85 -24.99
N PRO A 267 -15.90 -7.81 -26.34
CA PRO A 267 -16.46 -8.83 -27.23
C PRO A 267 -15.70 -10.16 -27.20
N LYS A 268 -14.57 -10.27 -26.50
CA LYS A 268 -13.77 -11.50 -26.37
C LYS A 268 -13.98 -12.20 -25.03
N LEU A 269 -14.71 -11.57 -24.11
CA LEU A 269 -14.92 -12.04 -22.75
C LEU A 269 -16.38 -12.44 -22.49
N ARG A 270 -16.57 -13.40 -21.59
CA ARG A 270 -17.90 -13.71 -21.05
C ARG A 270 -18.35 -12.66 -20.04
N GLY A 271 -17.40 -12.05 -19.34
CA GLY A 271 -17.66 -11.03 -18.34
C GLY A 271 -16.42 -10.55 -17.62
N VAL A 272 -16.60 -9.57 -16.75
CA VAL A 272 -15.60 -9.06 -15.80
C VAL A 272 -16.28 -8.86 -14.44
N VAL A 273 -15.72 -9.48 -13.41
CA VAL A 273 -16.06 -9.24 -12.01
C VAL A 273 -14.82 -8.75 -11.29
N THR A 274 -14.90 -7.57 -10.67
CA THR A 274 -13.77 -7.05 -9.89
C THR A 274 -13.79 -7.64 -8.48
N ASN A 275 -12.61 -8.04 -7.99
CA ASN A 275 -12.33 -8.29 -6.58
C ASN A 275 -11.63 -7.03 -6.03
N PRO A 276 -12.35 -6.14 -5.33
CA PRO A 276 -11.85 -4.82 -5.00
C PRO A 276 -11.19 -4.81 -3.61
N ASN A 277 -10.99 -3.62 -3.01
CA ASN A 277 -10.40 -3.49 -1.68
C ASN A 277 -11.29 -4.13 -0.60
N CYS A 278 -10.69 -4.54 0.51
CA CYS A 278 -11.41 -5.02 1.69
C CYS A 278 -12.35 -3.94 2.27
N GLU A 279 -11.87 -2.69 2.36
CA GLU A 279 -12.65 -1.54 2.81
C GLU A 279 -13.78 -1.21 1.82
N PHE A 280 -15.03 -1.29 2.28
CA PHE A 280 -16.21 -1.18 1.42
C PHE A 280 -16.30 0.19 0.72
N TRP A 281 -16.09 1.26 1.47
CA TRP A 281 -16.25 2.63 0.98
C TRP A 281 -15.11 3.06 0.06
N ALA A 282 -13.94 2.40 0.13
CA ALA A 282 -12.83 2.63 -0.79
C ALA A 282 -13.13 2.16 -2.23
N ASN A 283 -14.15 1.32 -2.42
CA ASN A 283 -14.43 0.67 -3.71
C ASN A 283 -15.30 1.48 -4.67
N PHE A 284 -15.71 2.70 -4.29
CA PHE A 284 -16.59 3.51 -5.13
C PHE A 284 -15.97 3.75 -6.51
N VAL A 285 -14.72 4.21 -6.57
CA VAL A 285 -14.03 4.49 -7.83
C VAL A 285 -13.78 3.21 -8.63
N ALA A 286 -13.30 2.15 -7.98
CA ALA A 286 -13.02 0.87 -8.63
C ALA A 286 -14.24 0.32 -9.38
N ILE A 287 -15.39 0.26 -8.70
CA ILE A 287 -16.62 -0.31 -9.25
C ILE A 287 -17.27 0.64 -10.28
N HIS A 288 -17.29 1.94 -9.99
CA HIS A 288 -17.88 2.94 -10.89
C HIS A 288 -17.12 3.03 -12.22
N THR A 289 -15.79 3.04 -12.17
CA THR A 289 -14.96 3.12 -13.39
C THR A 289 -14.97 1.84 -14.20
N LEU A 290 -15.14 0.67 -13.57
CA LEU A 290 -15.44 -0.59 -14.28
C LEU A 290 -16.80 -0.55 -14.99
N ALA A 291 -17.83 0.00 -14.32
CA ALA A 291 -19.14 0.14 -14.93
C ALA A 291 -19.13 1.09 -16.14
N GLN A 292 -18.36 2.18 -16.08
CA GLN A 292 -18.13 3.05 -17.24
C GLN A 292 -17.39 2.31 -18.37
N TRP A 293 -16.39 1.48 -18.03
CA TRP A 293 -15.66 0.68 -19.01
C TRP A 293 -16.56 -0.33 -19.74
N SER A 294 -17.43 -1.04 -19.02
CA SER A 294 -18.29 -2.08 -19.60
C SER A 294 -19.37 -1.55 -20.55
N GLN A 295 -19.68 -0.25 -20.46
CA GLN A 295 -20.64 0.44 -21.34
C GLN A 295 -20.00 1.02 -22.62
N CYS A 296 -18.68 0.92 -22.78
CA CYS A 296 -18.00 1.45 -23.96
C CYS A 296 -18.34 0.62 -25.22
N ASN A 297 -18.53 1.32 -26.35
CA ASN A 297 -18.99 0.68 -27.58
C ASN A 297 -17.81 0.43 -28.53
N VAL A 298 -17.60 -0.83 -28.93
CA VAL A 298 -16.49 -1.23 -29.82
C VAL A 298 -16.77 -0.83 -31.29
N ASP A 299 -18.03 -0.55 -31.63
CA ASP A 299 -18.49 -0.20 -32.99
C ASP A 299 -18.33 1.30 -33.36
N GLY A 300 -17.60 2.09 -32.55
CA GLY A 300 -17.31 3.49 -32.88
C GLY A 300 -16.29 3.60 -34.01
N ASP A 301 -16.69 4.22 -35.13
CA ASP A 301 -15.94 4.38 -36.37
C ASP A 301 -14.44 4.71 -36.16
N ARG A 302 -13.56 3.75 -36.49
CA ARG A 302 -12.12 3.74 -36.12
C ARG A 302 -11.21 4.48 -37.10
N GLU A 303 -11.66 4.82 -38.31
CA GLU A 303 -10.79 5.27 -39.40
C GLU A 303 -10.12 6.64 -39.21
N ARG A 304 -10.44 7.40 -38.15
CA ARG A 304 -9.92 8.77 -37.96
C ARG A 304 -8.89 8.96 -36.83
N ASN A 305 -8.70 7.99 -35.94
CA ASN A 305 -8.14 8.28 -34.60
C ASN A 305 -6.87 7.51 -34.19
N GLU A 306 -6.35 6.57 -34.97
CA GLU A 306 -5.05 5.93 -34.66
C GLU A 306 -3.88 6.93 -34.67
N SER A 307 -4.00 8.01 -35.46
CA SER A 307 -3.05 9.14 -35.47
C SER A 307 -2.99 9.89 -34.14
N VAL A 308 -4.07 9.93 -33.35
CA VAL A 308 -4.13 10.76 -32.13
C VAL A 308 -3.54 10.02 -30.91
N CYS A 309 -3.62 8.69 -30.87
CA CYS A 309 -3.08 7.87 -29.77
C CYS A 309 -1.55 7.78 -29.76
N ALA A 310 -0.90 7.88 -30.93
CA ALA A 310 0.56 7.89 -31.01
C ALA A 310 1.15 9.22 -30.50
N ASP A 311 0.49 10.34 -30.78
CA ASP A 311 0.94 11.68 -30.38
C ASP A 311 0.81 11.93 -28.86
N ILE A 312 -0.21 11.35 -28.21
CA ILE A 312 -0.41 11.48 -26.74
C ILE A 312 0.69 10.77 -25.92
N LYS A 313 1.35 9.75 -26.48
CA LYS A 313 2.39 9.00 -25.76
C LYS A 313 3.74 9.74 -25.72
N LEU A 314 3.91 10.75 -26.57
CA LEU A 314 5.10 11.61 -26.63
C LEU A 314 5.01 12.84 -25.71
N GLU A 315 3.83 13.21 -25.21
CA GLU A 315 3.64 14.42 -24.37
C GLU A 315 3.83 14.20 -22.86
N THR A 316 4.27 13.02 -22.42
CA THR A 316 4.54 12.77 -20.98
C THR A 316 5.83 13.44 -20.46
N GLU A 317 6.45 14.32 -21.24
CA GLU A 317 7.63 15.11 -20.85
C GLU A 317 7.40 16.64 -20.83
N SER A 318 6.19 17.15 -21.06
CA SER A 318 5.91 18.61 -21.03
C SER A 318 4.63 19.00 -20.27
N ASP A 319 4.79 19.29 -18.98
CA ASP A 319 4.22 20.37 -18.16
C ASP A 319 2.78 20.95 -18.31
N ASP A 320 1.78 20.22 -18.83
CA ASP A 320 0.36 20.59 -18.56
C ASP A 320 -0.58 19.38 -18.45
N CYS A 321 -0.51 18.68 -17.30
CA CYS A 321 -1.20 17.40 -17.06
C CYS A 321 -2.72 17.46 -16.77
N ASN A 322 -3.37 18.62 -16.86
CA ASN A 322 -4.76 18.82 -16.45
C ASN A 322 -5.81 18.75 -17.58
N GLU A 323 -5.40 18.69 -18.85
CA GLU A 323 -6.37 18.61 -19.95
C GLU A 323 -6.91 17.18 -20.12
N VAL A 324 -8.21 17.01 -19.88
CA VAL A 324 -8.94 15.81 -20.25
C VAL A 324 -9.21 15.90 -21.75
N PRO A 325 -8.70 14.97 -22.58
CA PRO A 325 -8.90 15.07 -24.02
C PRO A 325 -10.40 15.03 -24.36
N SER A 326 -10.82 15.83 -25.35
CA SER A 326 -12.18 15.82 -25.89
C SER A 326 -12.41 14.51 -26.66
N LEU A 327 -12.85 13.48 -25.95
CA LEU A 327 -13.07 12.14 -26.49
C LEU A 327 -14.56 11.88 -26.70
N PRO A 328 -14.96 11.10 -27.72
CA PRO A 328 -16.34 10.68 -27.90
C PRO A 328 -16.91 10.06 -26.63
N LEU A 329 -18.22 10.24 -26.40
CA LEU A 329 -18.90 9.76 -25.19
C LEU A 329 -18.69 8.24 -24.96
N ASN A 330 -18.59 7.48 -26.05
CA ASN A 330 -18.52 6.01 -26.03
C ASN A 330 -17.10 5.43 -25.90
N MET A 331 -16.06 6.26 -25.71
CA MET A 331 -14.67 5.80 -25.59
C MET A 331 -14.18 5.83 -24.15
N TYR A 332 -13.57 4.75 -23.68
CA TYR A 332 -13.01 4.70 -22.33
C TYR A 332 -11.74 5.54 -22.21
N HIS A 333 -11.66 6.36 -21.17
CA HIS A 333 -10.42 7.04 -20.79
C HIS A 333 -10.34 7.13 -19.26
N ALA A 334 -9.27 6.55 -18.69
CA ALA A 334 -9.14 6.34 -17.24
C ALA A 334 -9.29 7.64 -16.43
N ARG A 335 -8.64 8.74 -16.84
CA ARG A 335 -8.76 10.04 -16.14
C ARG A 335 -10.16 10.65 -16.22
N ARG A 336 -10.87 10.46 -17.34
CA ARG A 336 -12.26 10.93 -17.50
C ARG A 336 -13.20 10.11 -16.61
N ALA A 337 -13.00 8.78 -16.60
CA ALA A 337 -13.75 7.88 -15.77
C ALA A 337 -13.54 8.17 -14.27
N LEU A 338 -12.29 8.41 -13.85
CA LEU A 338 -11.95 8.83 -12.50
C LEU A 338 -12.67 10.12 -12.12
N ARG A 339 -12.63 11.16 -12.99
CA ARG A 339 -13.33 12.42 -12.74
C ARG A 339 -14.83 12.21 -12.53
N ASN A 340 -15.47 11.43 -13.40
CA ASN A 340 -16.90 11.12 -13.27
C ASN A 340 -17.20 10.36 -11.97
N ALA A 341 -16.35 9.41 -11.60
CA ALA A 341 -16.50 8.65 -10.36
C ALA A 341 -16.36 9.55 -9.13
N ILE A 342 -15.40 10.46 -9.09
CA ILE A 342 -15.22 11.39 -7.97
C ILE A 342 -16.42 12.34 -7.83
N VAL A 343 -16.95 12.86 -8.94
CA VAL A 343 -18.15 13.72 -8.95
C VAL A 343 -19.34 12.99 -8.30
N ASP A 344 -19.54 11.72 -8.65
CA ASP A 344 -20.61 10.90 -8.07
C ASP A 344 -20.31 10.41 -6.65
N TRP A 345 -19.04 10.34 -6.25
CA TRP A 345 -18.61 9.90 -4.92
C TRP A 345 -18.76 11.01 -3.88
N LEU A 346 -18.50 12.26 -4.27
CA LEU A 346 -18.48 13.42 -3.37
C LEU A 346 -19.74 13.56 -2.48
N PRO A 347 -20.98 13.35 -2.98
CA PRO A 347 -22.18 13.37 -2.14
C PRO A 347 -22.22 12.29 -1.04
N GLU A 348 -21.55 11.15 -1.22
CA GLU A 348 -21.54 10.05 -0.23
C GLU A 348 -20.81 10.44 1.07
N PHE A 349 -19.86 11.38 1.01
CA PHE A 349 -19.16 11.89 2.19
C PHE A 349 -20.08 12.74 3.08
N GLN A 350 -21.11 13.35 2.50
CA GLN A 350 -22.06 14.22 3.22
C GLN A 350 -23.26 13.45 3.78
N ARG A 351 -23.47 12.19 3.38
CA ARG A 351 -24.55 11.36 3.92
C ARG A 351 -24.28 11.02 5.38
N SER A 352 -25.27 11.24 6.23
CA SER A 352 -25.16 10.89 7.65
C SER A 352 -25.21 9.37 7.82
N ARG A 353 -24.08 8.79 8.24
CA ARG A 353 -23.97 7.38 8.65
C ARG A 353 -23.11 7.30 9.90
N GLN A 354 -23.66 6.66 10.92
CA GLN A 354 -22.94 6.40 12.16
C GLN A 354 -22.14 5.11 12.00
N ALA A 355 -20.91 5.10 12.48
CA ALA A 355 -20.13 3.88 12.45
C ALA A 355 -20.62 2.90 13.51
N SER A 356 -20.89 1.67 13.08
CA SER A 356 -21.18 0.56 13.98
C SER A 356 -19.86 -0.08 14.44
N GLY A 357 -19.35 0.32 15.60
CA GLY A 357 -18.20 -0.33 16.27
C GLY A 357 -16.89 0.47 16.29
N PHE A 358 -15.92 -0.03 17.04
CA PHE A 358 -14.62 0.61 17.33
C PHE A 358 -13.75 0.81 16.08
N VAL A 359 -12.92 1.86 16.10
CA VAL A 359 -11.91 2.26 15.07
C VAL A 359 -10.80 1.20 14.86
N THR A 360 -10.84 0.10 15.59
CA THR A 360 -9.88 -0.98 15.42
C THR A 360 -10.25 -1.83 14.21
N LYS A 361 -9.44 -1.75 13.14
CA LYS A 361 -9.18 -2.94 12.31
C LYS A 361 -9.02 -4.11 13.29
N PRO A 362 -9.81 -5.21 13.20
CA PRO A 362 -9.63 -6.32 14.10
C PRO A 362 -8.23 -6.88 13.85
N GLN A 363 -7.29 -6.51 14.72
CA GLN A 363 -6.07 -7.27 14.88
C GLN A 363 -6.54 -8.63 15.36
N VAL A 364 -6.24 -9.68 14.60
CA VAL A 364 -6.33 -11.05 15.10
C VAL A 364 -5.30 -11.19 16.21
N LEU A 365 -5.65 -10.73 17.41
CA LEU A 365 -4.95 -11.06 18.65
C LEU A 365 -5.74 -12.19 19.28
N SER A 366 -5.41 -13.42 18.89
CA SER A 366 -5.67 -14.56 19.76
C SER A 366 -4.66 -14.49 20.91
N SER A 367 -5.00 -13.72 21.94
CA SER A 367 -4.41 -13.88 23.27
C SER A 367 -5.53 -14.25 24.23
N LEU A 368 -5.60 -15.53 24.57
CA LEU A 368 -6.44 -16.05 25.64
C LEU A 368 -6.22 -15.21 26.90
N ALA A 369 -7.29 -14.58 27.36
CA ALA A 369 -7.32 -13.89 28.64
C ALA A 369 -7.13 -14.91 29.77
N VAL A 370 -6.08 -14.75 30.58
CA VAL A 370 -5.97 -15.41 31.87
C VAL A 370 -6.58 -14.47 32.92
N PRO A 371 -7.58 -14.90 33.72
CA PRO A 371 -8.18 -14.07 34.75
C PRO A 371 -7.22 -13.82 35.92
N PRO A 372 -7.37 -12.71 36.68
CA PRO A 372 -6.44 -12.36 37.75
C PRO A 372 -6.68 -13.25 38.98
N ALA A 373 -5.65 -14.03 39.37
CA ALA A 373 -5.67 -14.77 40.62
C ALA A 373 -5.00 -13.98 41.75
N VAL A 374 -5.69 -13.99 42.89
CA VAL A 374 -5.44 -13.27 44.14
C VAL A 374 -4.12 -13.66 44.81
N LEU A 375 -3.44 -12.67 45.38
CA LEU A 375 -2.25 -12.77 46.22
C LEU A 375 -2.43 -13.77 47.37
N THR A 376 -1.55 -14.77 47.50
CA THR A 376 -0.99 -15.19 48.80
C THR A 376 0.40 -15.82 48.66
N THR A 377 1.14 -15.64 49.74
CA THR A 377 2.58 -15.79 50.02
C THR A 377 3.25 -17.15 49.79
N SER A 378 4.57 -17.07 49.55
CA SER A 378 5.68 -18.01 49.85
C SER A 378 6.28 -18.84 48.69
N ALA A 379 7.57 -18.60 48.43
CA ALA A 379 8.45 -19.29 47.47
C ALA A 379 8.98 -20.62 48.05
N PRO A 380 9.29 -21.64 47.21
CA PRO A 380 10.69 -21.92 46.82
C PRO A 380 10.86 -22.59 45.41
N PRO A 381 12.01 -23.21 45.07
CA PRO A 381 12.91 -22.85 43.98
C PRO A 381 12.60 -23.41 42.58
N ILE A 382 13.21 -22.77 41.58
CA ILE A 382 13.04 -22.94 40.13
C ILE A 382 13.64 -24.26 39.62
N VAL A 383 12.79 -25.07 38.97
CA VAL A 383 13.16 -26.16 38.05
C VAL A 383 12.61 -25.76 36.67
N PRO A 384 13.36 -25.88 35.56
CA PRO A 384 12.81 -25.54 34.25
C PRO A 384 11.78 -26.59 33.81
N PRO A 385 10.59 -26.22 33.32
CA PRO A 385 9.67 -27.19 32.76
C PRO A 385 10.13 -27.66 31.38
N VAL A 386 10.09 -28.98 31.23
CA VAL A 386 10.28 -29.77 30.01
C VAL A 386 9.18 -29.41 29.00
N VAL A 387 9.56 -29.06 27.77
CA VAL A 387 8.64 -28.95 26.64
C VAL A 387 8.31 -30.35 26.15
N VAL A 388 7.06 -30.76 26.34
CA VAL A 388 6.50 -32.00 25.77
C VAL A 388 6.11 -31.70 24.32
N ASN A 389 6.94 -32.14 23.37
CA ASN A 389 6.54 -32.26 21.98
C ASN A 389 5.72 -33.55 21.82
N THR A 390 4.40 -33.42 21.64
CA THR A 390 3.54 -34.56 21.30
C THR A 390 3.32 -34.62 19.78
N CYS A 391 4.17 -35.44 19.16
CA CYS A 391 3.94 -36.37 18.04
C CYS A 391 3.10 -35.93 16.82
N ILE A 392 3.85 -35.59 15.76
CA ILE A 392 3.61 -36.03 14.38
C ILE A 392 3.79 -37.56 14.30
N ALA A 393 2.94 -38.24 13.54
CA ALA A 393 3.05 -39.67 13.28
C ALA A 393 4.24 -39.98 12.35
N LEU A 394 5.00 -41.00 12.72
CA LEU A 394 6.21 -41.49 12.05
C LEU A 394 5.92 -42.18 10.70
N THR A 395 6.81 -41.99 9.74
CA THR A 395 7.23 -43.05 8.80
C THR A 395 8.59 -43.61 9.22
N THR A 396 8.72 -44.93 9.09
CA THR A 396 9.81 -45.76 9.60
C THR A 396 11.00 -45.85 8.65
N ALA A 397 12.22 -45.69 9.17
CA ALA A 397 13.43 -46.26 8.59
C ALA A 397 14.40 -46.70 9.69
N THR A 398 15.02 -47.85 9.46
CA THR A 398 15.56 -48.79 10.44
C THR A 398 17.07 -48.63 10.65
N THR A 399 17.54 -48.85 11.90
CA THR A 399 18.89 -49.33 12.33
C THR A 399 20.11 -48.43 12.02
N THR A 400 21.06 -48.14 12.93
CA THR A 400 21.72 -48.98 13.95
C THR A 400 22.43 -48.10 15.00
N ALA A 401 22.52 -48.60 16.23
CA ALA A 401 23.10 -47.98 17.40
C ALA A 401 24.64 -48.02 17.47
N ALA A 402 25.25 -47.04 18.14
CA ALA A 402 26.38 -47.26 19.05
C ALA A 402 26.52 -46.08 20.02
N ALA A 403 26.76 -46.41 21.29
CA ALA A 403 26.74 -45.54 22.45
C ALA A 403 28.16 -45.16 22.93
N VAL A 404 28.18 -44.31 23.97
CA VAL A 404 29.19 -44.14 25.03
C VAL A 404 30.22 -43.01 24.83
N SER A 405 30.11 -41.93 25.62
CA SER A 405 30.99 -41.66 26.78
C SER A 405 30.97 -40.18 27.22
N THR A 406 30.55 -39.96 28.46
CA THR A 406 30.68 -38.74 29.26
C THR A 406 32.11 -38.52 29.77
N ILE A 407 32.70 -37.32 29.58
CA ILE A 407 33.65 -36.67 30.52
C ILE A 407 33.50 -35.14 30.39
N ALA A 408 33.31 -34.45 31.52
CA ALA A 408 33.42 -32.99 31.70
C ALA A 408 34.65 -32.69 32.58
N PRO A 409 34.99 -31.44 32.93
CA PRO A 409 35.13 -30.20 32.14
C PRO A 409 36.51 -29.53 32.36
N GLN A 410 36.99 -28.66 31.46
CA GLN A 410 38.04 -27.69 31.82
C GLN A 410 37.82 -26.32 31.13
N LEU A 411 37.71 -25.30 31.99
CA LEU A 411 37.76 -23.87 31.70
C LEU A 411 39.11 -23.48 31.10
N SER A 412 39.10 -22.59 30.11
CA SER A 412 39.92 -21.37 29.96
C SER A 412 40.32 -21.08 28.51
N ALA A 413 40.38 -19.78 28.19
CA ALA A 413 40.91 -19.15 26.98
C ALA A 413 39.94 -18.92 25.80
N LEU A 414 39.20 -17.80 25.87
CA LEU A 414 38.86 -16.97 24.70
C LEU A 414 38.85 -15.49 25.14
N ALA A 415 40.04 -14.93 25.25
CA ALA A 415 40.34 -13.52 25.04
C ALA A 415 41.56 -13.50 24.12
N ASP A 416 41.58 -12.53 23.20
CA ASP A 416 42.58 -12.32 22.13
C ASP A 416 42.40 -13.20 20.89
N VAL A 417 41.80 -12.63 19.84
CA VAL A 417 42.48 -12.25 18.58
C VAL A 417 41.48 -11.51 17.69
N CYS A 418 41.62 -10.18 17.62
CA CYS A 418 41.33 -9.43 16.40
C CYS A 418 42.67 -9.16 15.72
N THR A 419 42.84 -9.54 14.46
CA THR A 419 43.36 -8.68 13.36
C THR A 419 43.63 -9.49 12.09
N THR A 420 43.44 -8.79 10.97
CA THR A 420 43.75 -9.12 9.56
C THR A 420 42.68 -9.90 8.79
N VAL A 421 42.07 -9.28 7.77
CA VAL A 421 42.25 -9.62 6.33
C VAL A 421 41.80 -8.43 5.45
N ASN A 422 42.66 -8.08 4.49
CA ASN A 422 42.43 -7.19 3.34
C ASN A 422 41.67 -7.94 2.21
N GLY A 423 40.76 -7.25 1.52
CA GLY A 423 40.47 -7.39 0.07
C GLY A 423 39.96 -8.75 -0.46
N ASN A 424 38.64 -8.87 -0.63
CA ASN A 424 37.99 -9.31 -1.87
C ASN A 424 36.45 -9.25 -1.70
N SER A 425 35.79 -8.57 -2.63
CA SER A 425 34.34 -8.36 -2.70
C SER A 425 33.61 -9.62 -3.22
N GLY A 426 32.79 -10.22 -2.35
CA GLY A 426 31.72 -11.17 -2.68
C GLY A 426 30.45 -10.77 -1.90
N PRO A 427 29.25 -11.21 -2.33
CA PRO A 427 28.00 -10.71 -1.75
C PRO A 427 27.81 -11.24 -0.33
N ILE A 428 27.61 -10.31 0.61
CA ILE A 428 27.33 -10.60 2.02
C ILE A 428 25.86 -10.98 2.15
N VAL A 429 25.62 -12.22 2.59
CA VAL A 429 24.31 -12.75 2.97
C VAL A 429 23.91 -12.16 4.33
N MET A 430 22.76 -11.48 4.40
CA MET A 430 22.20 -10.93 5.64
C MET A 430 21.59 -12.03 6.51
N ASN A 431 22.20 -12.32 7.65
CA ASN A 431 21.58 -13.10 8.73
C ASN A 431 20.68 -12.17 9.55
N SER A 432 19.36 -12.36 9.43
CA SER A 432 18.35 -11.76 10.30
C SER A 432 17.90 -12.81 11.32
N LEU A 433 18.18 -12.56 12.60
CA LEU A 433 17.66 -13.35 13.73
C LEU A 433 16.55 -12.56 14.40
N LEU A 434 15.31 -12.76 13.96
CA LEU A 434 14.10 -12.57 14.75
C LEU A 434 13.18 -13.78 14.51
N SER A 435 12.73 -14.38 15.61
CA SER A 435 11.94 -15.60 15.72
C SER A 435 10.64 -15.56 14.91
N GLU A 436 10.45 -16.55 14.03
CA GLU A 436 9.24 -16.79 13.24
C GLU A 436 8.08 -17.30 14.10
N THR A 437 6.95 -16.60 14.06
CA THR A 437 5.64 -17.26 14.15
C THR A 437 5.29 -17.69 12.73
N LYS A 438 5.44 -18.99 12.45
CA LYS A 438 5.33 -19.58 11.13
C LYS A 438 3.87 -19.51 10.62
N VAL A 439 3.60 -18.58 9.71
CA VAL A 439 2.55 -18.74 8.69
C VAL A 439 3.25 -19.44 7.53
N CYS A 440 2.92 -20.71 7.26
CA CYS A 440 3.53 -21.47 6.18
C CYS A 440 3.29 -20.78 4.83
N THR A 441 4.33 -20.13 4.32
CA THR A 441 4.51 -19.85 2.90
C THR A 441 5.81 -20.55 2.53
N GLU A 442 5.74 -21.59 1.69
CA GLU A 442 6.92 -22.28 1.21
C GLU A 442 7.71 -21.42 0.21
N PRO A 443 9.04 -21.52 0.18
CA PRO A 443 9.87 -20.92 -0.85
C PRO A 443 9.94 -21.88 -2.04
N MET A 444 9.65 -21.41 -3.27
CA MET A 444 9.84 -22.21 -4.48
C MET A 444 11.06 -21.71 -5.27
N ASP A 445 11.84 -22.69 -5.69
CA ASP A 445 13.20 -22.62 -6.24
C ASP A 445 13.37 -21.69 -7.45
N CYS A 446 14.40 -20.84 -7.38
CA CYS A 446 14.91 -20.10 -8.53
C CYS A 446 15.89 -21.00 -9.31
N ASN A 447 15.49 -21.45 -10.50
CA ASN A 447 16.40 -22.08 -11.43
C ASN A 447 17.43 -21.05 -11.96
N VAL A 448 18.71 -21.37 -11.78
CA VAL A 448 19.86 -20.63 -12.31
C VAL A 448 19.85 -20.67 -13.83
N THR A 449 19.95 -19.54 -14.51
CA THR A 449 20.20 -19.46 -15.95
C THR A 449 21.47 -18.63 -16.24
N PRO A 450 22.27 -19.02 -17.24
CA PRO A 450 23.68 -18.64 -17.35
C PRO A 450 23.89 -17.28 -18.04
N SER A 451 25.01 -16.63 -17.71
CA SER A 451 25.46 -15.36 -18.32
C SER A 451 25.60 -15.44 -19.85
N PRO A 452 25.16 -14.43 -20.61
CA PRO A 452 25.52 -14.29 -22.01
C PRO A 452 26.83 -13.49 -22.16
N GLU A 453 27.73 -14.03 -22.99
CA GLU A 453 28.99 -13.44 -23.42
C GLU A 453 28.80 -12.15 -24.23
N ALA A 454 29.81 -11.28 -24.16
CA ALA A 454 29.84 -9.96 -24.76
C ALA A 454 29.98 -10.00 -26.30
N HIS A 455 29.05 -9.36 -27.01
CA HIS A 455 29.21 -8.98 -28.41
C HIS A 455 29.31 -7.45 -28.57
N LYS A 456 30.41 -7.00 -29.20
CA LYS A 456 30.72 -5.61 -29.55
C LYS A 456 29.71 -5.04 -30.56
N PRO A 457 29.28 -3.76 -30.44
CA PRO A 457 28.58 -3.08 -31.52
C PRO A 457 29.54 -2.37 -32.47
N SER A 458 29.35 -2.60 -33.76
CA SER A 458 29.94 -1.82 -34.87
C SER A 458 28.97 -0.73 -35.32
N SER A 459 29.49 0.48 -35.48
CA SER A 459 28.81 1.68 -36.00
C SER A 459 28.38 1.57 -37.47
N PRO A 460 27.39 2.38 -37.89
CA PRO A 460 27.35 2.89 -39.24
C PRO A 460 27.29 4.43 -39.31
N THR A 461 28.02 4.94 -40.31
CA THR A 461 28.21 6.32 -40.76
C THR A 461 26.98 6.84 -41.53
N PRO A 462 26.71 8.17 -41.59
CA PRO A 462 25.52 8.73 -42.23
C PRO A 462 25.72 9.03 -43.72
N LEU A 463 24.63 8.94 -44.50
CA LEU A 463 24.55 9.41 -45.88
C LEU A 463 23.57 10.59 -45.98
N GLU A 464 24.03 11.58 -46.73
CA GLU A 464 23.46 12.90 -47.00
C GLU A 464 22.13 12.85 -47.76
N ALA A 465 21.28 13.86 -47.53
CA ALA A 465 20.21 14.23 -48.44
C ALA A 465 20.12 15.76 -48.58
N ASP A 466 20.06 16.16 -49.84
CA ASP A 466 20.15 17.50 -50.43
C ASP A 466 19.13 18.54 -49.91
N GLN A 467 19.61 19.79 -49.86
CA GLN A 467 18.81 21.00 -49.77
C GLN A 467 18.38 21.49 -51.16
N ALA A 468 17.10 21.86 -51.31
CA ALA A 468 16.64 22.71 -52.41
C ALA A 468 15.56 23.71 -51.92
N THR A 469 16.05 24.91 -51.61
CA THR A 469 15.53 26.28 -51.80
C THR A 469 14.05 26.55 -52.17
N ALA A 470 13.43 27.36 -51.31
CA ALA A 470 12.96 28.75 -51.52
C ALA A 470 11.59 29.09 -52.16
N ASN A 471 10.90 29.98 -51.42
CA ASN A 471 10.02 31.10 -51.81
C ASN A 471 8.62 30.80 -52.38
N ASP A 472 7.56 31.22 -51.68
CA ASP A 472 6.97 32.57 -51.84
C ASP A 472 5.80 32.79 -50.86
N ALA A 473 5.79 33.97 -50.25
CA ALA A 473 4.62 34.56 -49.61
C ALA A 473 3.91 35.49 -50.61
N PRO A 474 2.62 35.79 -50.41
CA PRO A 474 2.32 37.20 -50.18
C PRO A 474 1.27 37.44 -49.10
N ALA A 475 1.27 38.69 -48.64
CA ALA A 475 0.51 39.21 -47.51
C ALA A 475 -0.73 40.03 -47.95
N THR A 476 -1.58 40.26 -46.95
CA THR A 476 -2.50 41.42 -46.73
C THR A 476 -3.69 41.67 -47.66
N SER A 477 -4.89 41.72 -47.06
CA SER A 477 -5.70 42.96 -46.98
C SER A 477 -6.93 42.82 -46.08
N ASN A 478 -7.20 43.91 -45.36
CA ASN A 478 -8.26 44.17 -44.38
C ASN A 478 -9.68 44.43 -44.97
N GLU A 479 -10.65 44.39 -44.04
CA GLU A 479 -11.79 45.30 -43.85
C GLU A 479 -13.21 45.02 -44.41
N GLU A 480 -14.14 44.97 -43.44
CA GLU A 480 -15.49 45.56 -43.32
C GLU A 480 -16.71 45.06 -44.12
N GLY A 481 -17.83 44.90 -43.38
CA GLY A 481 -19.18 44.81 -43.94
C GLY A 481 -20.22 44.21 -42.99
N ASP A 482 -20.78 45.04 -42.12
CA ASP A 482 -21.91 44.75 -41.22
C ASP A 482 -23.28 44.86 -41.93
N ALA A 483 -24.32 44.30 -41.30
CA ALA A 483 -25.77 44.60 -41.42
C ALA A 483 -26.76 43.52 -41.92
N ASN A 484 -27.62 43.13 -40.96
CA ASN A 484 -29.09 43.04 -41.00
C ASN A 484 -29.83 41.86 -41.67
N GLY A 485 -30.60 41.15 -40.83
CA GLY A 485 -31.73 40.33 -41.24
C GLY A 485 -32.53 39.74 -40.06
N ALA A 486 -33.38 40.56 -39.43
CA ALA A 486 -34.35 40.11 -38.43
C ALA A 486 -35.60 39.48 -39.09
N ASN A 487 -36.08 38.33 -38.58
CA ASN A 487 -37.48 38.10 -38.13
C ASN A 487 -37.83 36.60 -37.94
N LYS A 488 -38.09 36.23 -36.67
CA LYS A 488 -39.37 35.73 -36.14
C LYS A 488 -40.12 34.62 -36.93
N MET A 489 -40.22 33.41 -36.38
CA MET A 489 -41.45 32.86 -35.76
C MET A 489 -41.39 31.33 -35.49
N LEU A 490 -41.74 31.00 -34.24
CA LEU A 490 -42.61 29.91 -33.78
C LEU A 490 -42.32 28.45 -34.20
N VAL A 491 -41.91 27.63 -33.22
CA VAL A 491 -42.44 26.27 -33.07
C VAL A 491 -42.75 25.99 -31.60
N ASP A 492 -43.91 25.38 -31.43
CA ASP A 492 -44.75 25.19 -30.26
C ASP A 492 -44.17 24.22 -29.23
N SER A 493 -44.43 24.53 -27.96
CA SER A 493 -44.01 23.79 -26.78
C SER A 493 -45.06 22.75 -26.42
N SER A 494 -44.69 21.48 -26.21
CA SER A 494 -45.38 20.63 -25.23
C SER A 494 -44.60 19.37 -24.88
N SER A 495 -44.65 19.03 -23.58
CA SER A 495 -44.24 17.80 -22.87
C SER A 495 -42.89 17.89 -22.09
N PRO A 496 -42.79 17.25 -20.91
CA PRO A 496 -42.93 17.94 -19.63
C PRO A 496 -41.63 17.96 -18.81
N GLU A 497 -41.44 19.04 -18.05
CA GLU A 497 -40.37 19.22 -17.08
C GLU A 497 -40.42 18.12 -15.99
N SER A 498 -39.34 17.35 -15.86
CA SER A 498 -38.92 16.78 -14.59
C SER A 498 -37.72 17.60 -14.11
N SER A 499 -37.96 18.36 -13.05
CA SER A 499 -37.04 19.23 -12.32
C SER A 499 -35.65 18.61 -12.09
N LEU A 500 -34.67 19.08 -12.83
CA LEU A 500 -33.27 19.11 -12.39
C LEU A 500 -33.14 20.37 -11.53
N ASN A 501 -33.03 20.19 -10.22
CA ASN A 501 -32.66 21.28 -9.34
C ASN A 501 -31.23 21.71 -9.67
N ASP A 502 -31.08 22.97 -10.10
CA ASP A 502 -29.84 23.72 -10.00
C ASP A 502 -29.32 23.60 -8.57
N VAL A 503 -28.11 23.04 -8.42
CA VAL A 503 -27.38 23.11 -7.16
C VAL A 503 -26.78 24.50 -7.10
N ASP A 504 -27.39 25.35 -6.27
CA ASP A 504 -26.93 26.72 -6.02
C ASP A 504 -25.50 26.69 -5.47
N VAL A 505 -24.57 27.36 -6.18
CA VAL A 505 -23.11 27.31 -5.92
C VAL A 505 -22.72 28.24 -4.76
N SER A 506 -23.67 28.77 -3.99
CA SER A 506 -23.44 29.79 -2.96
C SER A 506 -23.32 29.29 -1.51
N ASP A 507 -23.40 27.99 -1.24
CA ASP A 507 -23.42 27.43 0.14
C ASP A 507 -22.14 26.63 0.53
N TRP A 508 -21.01 26.85 -0.13
CA TRP A 508 -19.75 26.17 0.20
C TRP A 508 -19.15 26.71 1.50
N THR A 509 -19.30 25.95 2.58
CA THR A 509 -18.53 26.20 3.81
C THR A 509 -17.06 25.80 3.60
N PRO A 510 -16.07 26.54 4.17
CA PRO A 510 -14.63 26.21 4.03
C PRO A 510 -14.23 24.79 4.48
N GLN A 511 -15.11 24.12 5.22
CA GLN A 511 -14.91 22.82 5.84
C GLN A 511 -15.36 21.64 4.96
N GLN A 512 -16.00 21.90 3.81
CA GLN A 512 -16.49 20.83 2.94
C GLN A 512 -15.37 20.27 2.04
N LEU A 513 -15.39 18.96 1.82
CA LEU A 513 -14.54 18.29 0.82
C LEU A 513 -14.86 18.80 -0.58
N THR A 514 -13.82 19.02 -1.38
CA THR A 514 -13.93 19.45 -2.77
C THR A 514 -13.51 18.33 -3.74
N MET A 515 -13.76 18.55 -5.03
CA MET A 515 -13.27 17.69 -6.10
C MET A 515 -11.74 17.56 -6.10
N GLU A 516 -11.03 18.65 -5.81
CA GLU A 516 -9.56 18.67 -5.74
C GLU A 516 -9.06 17.83 -4.57
N ASP A 517 -9.71 17.92 -3.40
CA ASP A 517 -9.35 17.13 -2.22
C ASP A 517 -9.49 15.62 -2.51
N LEU A 518 -10.56 15.20 -3.19
CA LEU A 518 -10.75 13.80 -3.58
C LEU A 518 -9.84 13.36 -4.74
N THR A 519 -9.46 14.27 -5.64
CA THR A 519 -8.47 13.99 -6.68
C THR A 519 -7.09 13.74 -6.07
N LEU A 520 -6.69 14.58 -5.11
CA LEU A 520 -5.49 14.36 -4.30
C LEU A 520 -5.55 13.03 -3.55
N LEU A 521 -6.67 12.71 -2.92
CA LEU A 521 -6.86 11.41 -2.24
C LEU A 521 -6.65 10.23 -3.19
N CYS A 522 -7.23 10.27 -4.39
CA CYS A 522 -7.08 9.21 -5.39
C CYS A 522 -5.64 9.11 -5.92
N ASP A 523 -4.96 10.25 -6.10
CA ASP A 523 -3.57 10.25 -6.56
C ASP A 523 -2.58 9.71 -5.53
N LEU A 524 -2.83 9.95 -4.24
CA LEU A 524 -2.02 9.41 -3.14
C LEU A 524 -2.17 7.89 -3.00
N PHE A 525 -3.31 7.34 -3.42
CA PHE A 525 -3.67 5.92 -3.28
C PHE A 525 -4.18 5.36 -4.61
N TYR A 526 -3.31 5.34 -5.63
CA TYR A 526 -3.74 5.13 -7.01
C TYR A 526 -3.92 3.65 -7.39
N LEU A 527 -2.89 2.96 -7.87
CA LEU A 527 -2.98 1.58 -8.41
C LEU A 527 -1.80 0.68 -7.97
N PRO A 528 -1.89 -0.65 -8.17
CA PRO A 528 -0.86 -1.59 -7.71
C PRO A 528 0.53 -1.38 -8.32
N PHE A 529 0.58 -0.88 -9.56
CA PHE A 529 1.79 -0.71 -10.37
C PHE A 529 2.01 0.74 -10.79
N GLU A 530 1.27 1.69 -10.23
CA GLU A 530 1.37 3.09 -10.62
C GLU A 530 0.94 4.00 -9.48
N HIS A 531 1.74 5.03 -9.22
CA HIS A 531 1.39 6.11 -8.31
C HIS A 531 0.66 7.21 -9.08
N GLY A 532 -0.28 7.90 -8.45
CA GLY A 532 -0.96 9.02 -9.08
C GLY A 532 -0.05 10.21 -9.28
N THR A 533 -0.49 11.14 -10.12
CA THR A 533 0.36 12.25 -10.61
C THR A 533 0.89 13.12 -9.48
N GLN A 534 0.03 13.52 -8.55
CA GLN A 534 0.44 14.30 -7.38
C GLN A 534 1.35 13.52 -6.44
N GLY A 535 1.16 12.20 -6.29
CA GLY A 535 2.06 11.36 -5.49
C GLY A 535 3.48 11.31 -6.08
N VAL A 536 3.60 11.17 -7.40
CA VAL A 536 4.87 11.23 -8.11
C VAL A 536 5.52 12.61 -8.00
N GLN A 537 4.74 13.69 -8.08
CA GLN A 537 5.25 15.04 -7.88
C GLN A 537 5.87 15.21 -6.49
N ILE A 538 5.25 14.70 -5.41
CA ILE A 538 5.84 14.77 -4.06
C ILE A 538 7.20 14.07 -4.01
N LEU A 539 7.29 12.87 -4.59
CA LEU A 539 8.57 12.13 -4.68
C LEU A 539 9.63 12.94 -5.42
N GLN A 540 9.28 13.53 -6.56
CA GLN A 540 10.20 14.30 -7.41
C GLN A 540 10.67 15.60 -6.74
N GLU A 541 9.75 16.37 -6.16
CA GLU A 541 10.10 17.62 -5.48
C GLU A 541 11.00 17.35 -4.29
N PHE A 542 10.68 16.35 -3.44
CA PHE A 542 11.55 16.00 -2.32
C PHE A 542 12.95 15.59 -2.79
N TYR A 543 13.05 14.69 -3.76
CA TYR A 543 14.34 14.17 -4.22
C TYR A 543 15.21 15.27 -4.84
N TRP A 544 14.61 16.17 -5.62
CA TRP A 544 15.32 17.30 -6.19
C TRP A 544 15.80 18.26 -5.10
N LEU A 545 14.95 18.62 -4.15
CA LEU A 545 15.30 19.53 -3.05
C LEU A 545 16.42 18.96 -2.18
N HIS A 546 16.34 17.66 -1.85
CA HIS A 546 17.35 16.96 -1.09
C HIS A 546 18.71 16.92 -1.80
N THR A 547 18.73 16.51 -3.08
CA THR A 547 19.98 16.39 -3.85
C THR A 547 20.66 17.74 -4.10
N ASN A 548 19.86 18.80 -4.22
CA ASN A 548 20.33 20.16 -4.50
C ASN A 548 20.40 21.06 -3.26
N ALA A 549 20.29 20.50 -2.03
CA ALA A 549 20.36 21.27 -0.79
C ALA A 549 21.66 22.07 -0.63
N HIS A 550 22.77 21.58 -1.22
CA HIS A 550 24.07 22.25 -1.24
C HIS A 550 24.04 23.66 -1.87
N LEU A 551 23.06 23.96 -2.73
CA LEU A 551 22.93 25.26 -3.40
C LEU A 551 22.60 26.38 -2.41
N VAL A 552 21.79 26.07 -1.39
CA VAL A 552 21.27 27.04 -0.40
C VAL A 552 22.35 27.54 0.55
N ALA A 553 23.50 26.86 0.63
CA ALA A 553 24.68 27.31 1.39
C ALA A 553 25.42 28.50 0.74
N SER A 554 25.01 28.94 -0.46
CA SER A 554 25.63 30.04 -1.21
C SER A 554 24.78 31.32 -1.20
N ASP A 555 25.24 32.38 -1.90
CA ASP A 555 24.56 33.69 -1.94
C ASP A 555 23.07 33.58 -2.30
N GLU A 556 22.20 34.15 -1.47
CA GLU A 556 20.75 34.06 -1.58
C GLU A 556 20.18 34.64 -2.89
N ASN A 557 20.95 35.49 -3.58
CA ASN A 557 20.51 36.16 -4.81
C ASN A 557 20.76 35.34 -6.09
N LYS A 558 21.34 34.15 -5.98
CA LYS A 558 21.57 33.29 -7.14
C LYS A 558 20.26 32.69 -7.67
N PRO A 559 20.09 32.61 -9.00
CA PRO A 559 18.87 32.06 -9.59
C PRO A 559 18.60 30.61 -9.14
N GLU A 560 19.64 29.81 -8.92
CA GLU A 560 19.48 28.42 -8.46
C GLU A 560 18.97 28.32 -7.02
N VAL A 561 19.31 29.29 -6.15
CA VAL A 561 18.81 29.37 -4.77
C VAL A 561 17.35 29.84 -4.76
N ILE A 562 16.98 30.73 -5.66
CA ILE A 562 15.60 31.17 -5.86
C ILE A 562 14.73 29.99 -6.32
N GLU A 563 15.19 29.22 -7.32
CA GLU A 563 14.49 28.01 -7.77
C GLU A 563 14.31 27.01 -6.61
N TRP A 564 15.35 26.81 -5.80
CA TRP A 564 15.27 25.91 -4.65
C TRP A 564 14.21 26.37 -3.63
N LYS A 565 14.18 27.67 -3.30
CA LYS A 565 13.17 28.24 -2.38
C LYS A 565 11.76 28.18 -2.98
N GLU A 566 11.59 28.36 -4.29
CA GLU A 566 10.29 28.22 -4.96
C GLU A 566 9.76 26.79 -4.93
N ARG A 567 10.62 25.80 -5.19
CA ARG A 567 10.28 24.38 -5.10
C ARG A 567 10.02 23.93 -3.66
N GLU A 568 10.75 24.45 -2.68
CA GLU A 568 10.49 24.19 -1.25
C GLU A 568 9.09 24.69 -0.87
N LYS A 569 8.72 25.90 -1.27
CA LYS A 569 7.37 26.43 -1.09
C LYS A 569 6.30 25.60 -1.79
N LYS A 570 6.60 25.05 -2.97
CA LYS A 570 5.70 24.11 -3.67
C LYS A 570 5.49 22.83 -2.85
N LEU A 571 6.56 22.20 -2.35
CA LEU A 571 6.47 21.01 -1.49
C LEU A 571 5.68 21.32 -0.20
N GLU A 572 5.89 22.49 0.41
CA GLU A 572 5.12 22.96 1.55
C GLU A 572 3.62 23.09 1.20
N GLY A 573 3.29 23.66 0.05
CA GLY A 573 1.92 23.76 -0.46
C GLY A 573 1.24 22.40 -0.65
N MET A 574 1.99 21.40 -1.14
CA MET A 574 1.52 20.02 -1.26
C MET A 574 1.28 19.39 0.12
N SER A 575 2.22 19.54 1.05
CA SER A 575 2.08 19.06 2.45
C SER A 575 0.85 19.67 3.15
N ASN A 576 0.63 20.97 2.96
CA ASN A 576 -0.53 21.67 3.48
C ASN A 576 -1.86 21.21 2.86
N SER A 577 -1.84 20.83 1.58
CA SER A 577 -3.03 20.26 0.92
C SER A 577 -3.40 18.89 1.49
N VAL A 578 -2.42 18.04 1.83
CA VAL A 578 -2.66 16.76 2.53
C VAL A 578 -3.18 17.00 3.95
N ASN A 579 -2.65 17.99 4.67
CA ASN A 579 -3.17 18.36 5.99
C ASN A 579 -4.63 18.83 5.92
N ARG A 580 -4.98 19.66 4.94
CA ARG A 580 -6.34 20.14 4.71
C ARG A 580 -7.28 18.98 4.36
N LEU A 581 -6.86 18.07 3.48
CA LEU A 581 -7.61 16.85 3.16
C LEU A 581 -7.91 16.04 4.41
N PHE A 582 -6.92 15.81 5.28
CA PHE A 582 -7.09 15.07 6.54
C PHE A 582 -8.12 15.75 7.47
N GLN A 583 -8.03 17.06 7.67
CA GLN A 583 -8.98 17.80 8.52
C GLN A 583 -10.41 17.70 8.00
N LYS A 584 -10.59 17.94 6.70
CA LYS A 584 -11.90 17.85 6.04
C LYS A 584 -12.46 16.44 6.09
N LEU A 585 -11.63 15.41 5.91
CA LEU A 585 -12.05 14.02 5.99
C LEU A 585 -12.53 13.64 7.39
N ASN A 586 -11.89 14.13 8.45
CA ASN A 586 -12.35 13.90 9.83
C ASN A 586 -13.67 14.61 10.14
N ALA A 587 -13.95 15.73 9.46
CA ALA A 587 -15.14 16.54 9.63
C ALA A 587 -16.39 16.02 8.90
N ILE A 588 -16.28 15.01 8.03
CA ILE A 588 -17.41 14.53 7.23
C ILE A 588 -18.53 13.88 8.06
N ASN A 589 -19.74 13.85 7.50
CA ASN A 589 -20.92 13.26 8.14
C ASN A 589 -20.92 11.73 8.07
N ASN A 590 -20.35 11.14 7.02
CA ASN A 590 -20.27 9.70 6.85
C ASN A 590 -19.11 9.12 7.68
N LYS A 591 -19.37 8.72 8.92
CA LYS A 591 -18.31 8.25 9.82
C LYS A 591 -17.77 6.87 9.45
N GLU A 592 -18.58 5.99 8.84
CA GLU A 592 -18.10 4.70 8.34
C GLU A 592 -16.99 4.88 7.29
N LEU A 593 -17.25 5.74 6.29
CA LEU A 593 -16.27 6.06 5.25
C LEU A 593 -15.00 6.68 5.86
N MET A 594 -15.16 7.62 6.79
CA MET A 594 -14.03 8.28 7.45
C MET A 594 -13.13 7.24 8.15
N TYR A 595 -13.70 6.34 8.95
CA TYR A 595 -12.91 5.36 9.70
C TYR A 595 -12.19 4.34 8.83
N GLU A 596 -12.76 3.96 7.68
CA GLU A 596 -12.08 3.05 6.75
C GLU A 596 -10.84 3.72 6.10
N LEU A 597 -10.93 5.00 5.75
CA LEU A 597 -9.84 5.74 5.10
C LEU A 597 -8.83 6.34 6.09
N TYR A 598 -9.22 6.57 7.34
CA TYR A 598 -8.42 7.26 8.36
C TYR A 598 -7.00 6.69 8.52
N PRO A 599 -6.78 5.36 8.67
CA PRO A 599 -5.43 4.81 8.87
C PRO A 599 -4.46 5.18 7.74
N TYR A 600 -4.95 5.15 6.50
CA TYR A 600 -4.16 5.40 5.30
C TYR A 600 -3.78 6.88 5.20
N VAL A 601 -4.76 7.77 5.32
CA VAL A 601 -4.55 9.22 5.21
C VAL A 601 -3.71 9.75 6.38
N TRP A 602 -3.93 9.22 7.59
CA TRP A 602 -3.17 9.59 8.77
C TRP A 602 -1.68 9.24 8.63
N GLU A 603 -1.32 8.03 8.17
CA GLU A 603 0.07 7.63 7.96
C GLU A 603 0.72 8.45 6.83
N MET A 604 0.03 8.60 5.70
CA MET A 604 0.51 9.38 4.54
C MET A 604 0.82 10.84 4.93
N ARG A 605 -0.10 11.50 5.63
CA ARG A 605 0.09 12.86 6.16
C ARG A 605 1.33 12.95 7.05
N ALA A 606 1.48 11.98 7.94
CA ALA A 606 2.55 11.95 8.92
C ALA A 606 3.93 11.86 8.24
N VAL A 607 4.06 11.00 7.21
CA VAL A 607 5.29 10.84 6.41
C VAL A 607 5.60 12.10 5.61
N ILE A 608 4.62 12.65 4.86
CA ILE A 608 4.84 13.86 4.05
C ILE A 608 5.20 15.06 4.93
N SER A 609 4.57 15.20 6.10
CA SER A 609 4.91 16.25 7.06
C SER A 609 6.33 16.11 7.60
N THR A 610 6.79 14.89 7.89
CA THR A 610 8.17 14.61 8.32
C THR A 610 9.18 14.96 7.22
N LEU A 611 8.92 14.55 5.98
CA LEU A 611 9.76 14.90 4.81
C LEU A 611 9.86 16.42 4.64
N ASN A 612 8.73 17.13 4.69
CA ASN A 612 8.69 18.58 4.57
C ASN A 612 9.49 19.27 5.70
N SER A 613 9.38 18.76 6.93
CA SER A 613 10.13 19.30 8.09
C SER A 613 11.65 19.15 7.91
N TYR A 614 12.07 18.02 7.34
CA TYR A 614 13.48 17.76 7.06
C TYR A 614 14.03 18.64 5.93
N ILE A 615 13.25 18.86 4.85
CA ILE A 615 13.64 19.80 3.78
C ILE A 615 13.77 21.23 4.29
N LYS A 616 12.84 21.69 5.13
CA LYS A 616 12.93 23.03 5.75
C LYS A 616 14.23 23.22 6.53
N TRP A 617 14.60 22.22 7.32
CA TRP A 617 15.86 22.21 8.05
C TRP A 617 17.08 22.26 7.11
N LEU A 618 17.07 21.51 5.99
CA LEU A 618 18.13 21.57 4.97
C LEU A 618 18.24 22.96 4.32
N GLY A 619 17.11 23.64 4.13
CA GLY A 619 17.02 24.97 3.51
C GLY A 619 17.55 26.12 4.38
N ASN A 620 18.01 25.86 5.60
CA ASN A 620 18.49 26.90 6.52
C ASN A 620 20.03 26.88 6.67
N PRO A 621 20.78 27.59 5.80
CA PRO A 621 22.24 27.50 5.72
C PRO A 621 22.97 28.02 6.96
N THR A 622 22.34 28.92 7.72
CA THR A 622 22.89 29.39 9.01
C THR A 622 22.97 28.26 10.06
N ARG A 623 22.15 27.21 9.87
CA ARG A 623 21.94 26.10 10.81
C ARG A 623 22.49 24.75 10.33
N THR A 624 22.74 24.54 9.05
CA THR A 624 23.40 23.31 8.57
C THR A 624 24.91 23.25 8.87
N GLY A 625 25.50 24.37 9.33
CA GLY A 625 26.93 24.47 9.64
C GLY A 625 27.74 24.57 8.34
N GLY A 626 28.65 25.54 8.24
CA GLY A 626 29.44 25.80 7.03
C GLY A 626 30.38 24.67 6.56
N GLY A 627 30.19 23.44 7.03
CA GLY A 627 30.76 22.25 6.42
C GLY A 627 29.95 21.91 5.17
N THR A 628 30.62 21.98 4.02
CA THR A 628 30.22 21.51 2.68
C THR A 628 29.35 20.25 2.71
N SER A 629 28.04 20.41 2.90
CA SER A 629 27.03 19.34 2.91
C SER A 629 26.55 19.08 1.47
N GLY A 630 27.52 18.79 0.61
CA GLY A 630 27.34 18.43 -0.79
C GLY A 630 28.51 17.65 -1.40
N HIS A 631 29.58 17.39 -0.63
CA HIS A 631 30.75 16.65 -1.12
C HIS A 631 31.08 15.46 -0.22
N SER A 632 30.24 14.44 -0.32
CA SER A 632 30.74 13.07 -0.39
C SER A 632 30.09 12.43 -1.60
N SER A 633 30.80 12.44 -2.72
CA SER A 633 30.49 11.66 -3.93
C SER A 633 30.49 10.14 -3.66
N ASP A 634 30.81 9.71 -2.43
CA ASP A 634 30.84 8.31 -1.98
C ASP A 634 30.18 8.13 -0.60
N SER A 635 28.95 8.64 -0.38
CA SER A 635 28.11 8.12 0.71
C SER A 635 26.63 8.09 0.31
N PRO A 636 26.06 6.89 0.07
CA PRO A 636 24.65 6.73 -0.31
C PRO A 636 23.79 6.85 0.96
N ALA A 637 23.51 8.07 1.41
CA ALA A 637 22.61 8.30 2.55
C ALA A 637 21.13 8.41 2.11
N ILE A 638 20.80 8.00 0.89
CA ILE A 638 19.44 7.69 0.49
C ILE A 638 19.33 6.17 0.67
N GLY A 639 18.27 5.67 1.32
CA GLY A 639 18.15 4.25 1.66
C GLY A 639 18.52 3.32 0.49
N ASN A 640 19.11 2.16 0.79
CA ASN A 640 19.81 1.30 -0.19
C ASN A 640 19.01 0.98 -1.48
N TYR A 641 17.69 1.14 -1.49
CA TYR A 641 16.85 1.17 -2.69
C TYR A 641 15.73 2.21 -2.54
N THR A 642 15.56 3.12 -3.50
CA THR A 642 14.47 4.12 -3.53
C THR A 642 13.82 4.19 -4.91
N TRP A 643 12.74 4.96 -5.03
CA TRP A 643 12.08 5.26 -6.29
C TRP A 643 13.04 5.73 -7.41
N PHE A 644 14.14 6.39 -7.04
CA PHE A 644 15.15 6.94 -7.96
C PHE A 644 16.35 6.02 -8.16
N SER A 645 16.41 4.88 -7.45
CA SER A 645 17.44 3.87 -7.67
C SER A 645 17.24 3.19 -9.03
N LYS A 646 18.32 2.99 -9.77
CA LYS A 646 18.31 2.35 -11.09
C LYS A 646 17.60 0.99 -11.03
N GLY A 647 16.56 0.80 -11.84
CA GLY A 647 15.82 -0.46 -11.95
C GLY A 647 14.62 -0.56 -11.01
N TRP A 648 14.50 0.27 -9.96
CA TRP A 648 13.40 0.16 -8.99
C TRP A 648 12.07 0.58 -9.63
N LYS A 649 12.03 1.80 -10.19
CA LYS A 649 10.85 2.32 -10.89
C LYS A 649 10.46 1.40 -12.05
N GLU A 650 11.42 0.91 -12.82
CA GLU A 650 11.14 0.01 -13.95
C GLU A 650 10.57 -1.33 -13.48
N SER A 651 11.07 -1.89 -12.38
CA SER A 651 10.59 -3.17 -11.84
C SER A 651 9.21 -3.04 -11.18
N PHE A 652 8.95 -1.95 -10.46
CA PHE A 652 7.62 -1.61 -9.94
C PHE A 652 6.64 -1.36 -11.10
N MET A 653 7.13 -0.59 -12.06
CA MET A 653 6.60 -0.27 -13.38
C MET A 653 6.06 -1.51 -14.10
N SER A 654 6.93 -2.48 -14.31
CA SER A 654 6.81 -3.47 -15.39
C SER A 654 5.56 -4.34 -15.28
N GLY A 655 5.17 -4.73 -14.05
CA GLY A 655 4.20 -5.79 -13.82
C GLY A 655 4.81 -7.19 -13.94
N GLU A 656 6.12 -7.32 -14.12
CA GLU A 656 6.85 -8.61 -14.17
C GLU A 656 7.00 -9.24 -12.79
N GLN A 657 6.93 -8.45 -11.71
CA GLN A 657 6.81 -8.94 -10.34
C GLN A 657 5.40 -8.71 -9.81
N GLU A 658 4.98 -9.49 -8.81
CA GLU A 658 3.68 -9.30 -8.16
C GLU A 658 3.75 -8.11 -7.18
N PRO A 659 2.64 -7.34 -7.00
CA PRO A 659 2.65 -6.11 -6.21
C PRO A 659 3.12 -6.25 -4.75
N TRP A 660 2.96 -7.43 -4.13
CA TRP A 660 3.39 -7.68 -2.75
C TRP A 660 4.90 -7.76 -2.58
N VAL A 661 5.68 -7.77 -3.67
CA VAL A 661 7.14 -7.57 -3.59
C VAL A 661 7.47 -6.13 -3.21
N PHE A 662 6.67 -5.16 -3.68
CA PHE A 662 6.81 -3.73 -3.39
C PHE A 662 5.85 -3.28 -2.28
N ARG A 663 6.07 -3.79 -1.06
CA ARG A 663 5.19 -3.52 0.10
C ARG A 663 5.12 -2.03 0.45
N GLY A 664 3.94 -1.62 0.91
CA GLY A 664 3.63 -0.31 1.51
C GLY A 664 3.39 0.85 0.53
N GLY A 665 3.43 0.60 -0.79
CA GLY A 665 3.06 1.58 -1.82
C GLY A 665 3.82 2.92 -1.73
N LEU A 666 3.15 4.01 -2.11
CA LEU A 666 3.72 5.36 -2.11
C LEU A 666 4.25 5.78 -0.74
N THR A 667 3.54 5.42 0.34
CA THR A 667 3.97 5.72 1.71
C THR A 667 5.35 5.13 2.01
N ALA A 668 5.59 3.88 1.61
CA ALA A 668 6.90 3.24 1.79
C ALA A 668 7.97 3.84 0.87
N ASP A 669 7.65 4.21 -0.37
CA ASP A 669 8.58 4.92 -1.25
C ASP A 669 9.02 6.26 -0.65
N LEU A 670 8.07 7.02 -0.07
CA LEU A 670 8.35 8.28 0.64
C LEU A 670 9.19 8.05 1.90
N GLN A 671 8.89 7.02 2.70
CA GLN A 671 9.68 6.67 3.90
C GLN A 671 11.14 6.34 3.54
N ARG A 672 11.37 5.63 2.42
CA ARG A 672 12.72 5.27 1.96
C ARG A 672 13.58 6.47 1.51
N LEU A 673 12.96 7.62 1.24
CA LEU A 673 13.68 8.87 0.94
C LEU A 673 14.26 9.55 2.18
N ILE A 674 13.87 9.14 3.38
CA ILE A 674 14.39 9.69 4.63
C ILE A 674 15.77 9.09 4.92
N PRO A 675 16.82 9.89 5.17
CA PRO A 675 18.20 9.42 5.29
C PRO A 675 18.49 8.82 6.69
N VAL A 676 17.89 7.67 7.00
CA VAL A 676 18.09 6.92 8.25
C VAL A 676 18.35 5.44 7.93
N ASP A 677 19.58 4.97 8.19
CA ASP A 677 20.14 3.67 7.76
C ASP A 677 19.73 2.47 8.65
N GLY A 678 18.46 2.32 9.01
CA GLY A 678 18.09 1.33 10.03
C GLY A 678 16.88 1.71 10.87
N GLY A 679 16.04 2.61 10.35
CA GLY A 679 14.90 3.20 11.03
C GLY A 679 13.56 2.52 10.75
N SER A 680 13.52 1.30 10.19
CA SER A 680 12.25 0.66 9.82
C SER A 680 11.30 0.50 11.02
N ASP A 681 11.84 0.29 12.21
CA ASP A 681 11.10 0.22 13.48
C ASP A 681 10.46 1.56 13.91
N LEU A 682 11.04 2.69 13.49
CA LEU A 682 10.50 4.03 13.74
C LEU A 682 9.26 4.32 12.87
N PHE A 683 9.07 3.58 11.78
CA PHE A 683 7.86 3.62 10.96
C PHE A 683 6.81 2.58 11.36
N VAL A 684 7.07 1.78 12.41
CA VAL A 684 6.11 0.82 12.95
C VAL A 684 5.41 1.43 14.16
N TYR A 685 4.17 1.86 13.97
CA TYR A 685 3.32 2.35 15.06
C TYR A 685 1.87 1.90 14.88
N LYS A 686 1.15 1.80 16.01
CA LYS A 686 -0.28 1.45 16.00
C LYS A 686 -1.08 2.68 15.62
N VAL A 687 -2.07 2.49 14.75
CA VAL A 687 -3.07 3.52 14.45
C VAL A 687 -3.74 3.95 15.77
N PRO A 688 -3.94 5.26 16.00
CA PRO A 688 -4.64 5.74 17.20
C PRO A 688 -6.00 5.06 17.36
N GLN A 689 -6.30 4.57 18.57
CA GLN A 689 -7.59 3.93 18.87
C GLN A 689 -8.76 4.92 18.85
N VAL A 690 -8.45 6.21 19.06
CA VAL A 690 -9.39 7.32 19.00
C VAL A 690 -8.96 8.22 17.85
N VAL A 691 -9.91 8.52 16.95
CA VAL A 691 -9.66 9.48 15.88
C VAL A 691 -9.41 10.85 16.48
N SER A 692 -8.33 11.49 16.04
CA SER A 692 -7.95 12.83 16.46
C SER A 692 -7.80 13.71 15.23
N SER A 693 -8.40 14.89 15.28
CA SER A 693 -8.15 15.94 14.28
C SER A 693 -6.94 16.81 14.63
N THR A 694 -6.27 16.50 15.75
CA THR A 694 -5.12 17.27 16.23
C THR A 694 -3.94 17.08 15.29
N ILE A 695 -3.36 18.18 14.84
CA ILE A 695 -2.20 18.16 13.96
C ILE A 695 -0.95 18.50 14.77
N TYR A 696 -0.06 17.51 14.88
CA TYR A 696 1.30 17.69 15.35
C TYR A 696 2.23 17.97 14.18
N THR A 697 2.81 19.17 14.17
CA THR A 697 3.78 19.64 13.16
C THR A 697 5.16 19.66 13.78
N ILE A 698 6.13 19.05 13.12
CA ILE A 698 7.54 19.12 13.53
C ILE A 698 8.15 20.32 12.82
N ARG A 699 8.88 21.15 13.56
CA ARG A 699 9.65 22.24 12.96
C ARG A 699 10.97 22.45 13.71
N GLU A 700 11.82 23.24 13.11
CA GLU A 700 13.06 23.70 13.74
C GLU A 700 12.75 24.55 14.98
N TYR A 701 13.65 24.50 15.96
CA TYR A 701 13.68 25.41 17.10
C TYR A 701 13.88 26.88 16.70
N ILE A 702 13.21 27.79 17.38
CA ILE A 702 13.45 29.24 17.33
C ILE A 702 13.57 29.80 18.75
N ASP A 703 14.25 30.93 18.94
CA ASP A 703 14.62 31.42 20.28
C ASP A 703 13.42 31.68 21.21
N ILE A 704 12.23 31.95 20.66
CA ILE A 704 10.99 32.12 21.45
C ILE A 704 10.51 30.82 22.11
N ASP A 705 10.98 29.66 21.64
CA ASP A 705 10.62 28.35 22.17
C ASP A 705 11.34 28.03 23.49
N LYS A 706 12.40 28.78 23.84
CA LYS A 706 13.30 28.48 24.96
C LYS A 706 12.56 28.29 26.28
N ASP A 707 11.63 29.17 26.58
CA ASP A 707 10.88 29.14 27.84
C ASP A 707 9.97 27.90 27.88
N GLN A 708 9.26 27.61 26.77
CA GLN A 708 8.39 26.44 26.67
C GLN A 708 9.16 25.11 26.71
N ILE A 709 10.37 25.02 26.14
CA ILE A 709 11.23 23.84 26.26
C ILE A 709 11.67 23.64 27.71
N THR A 710 12.01 24.73 28.40
CA THR A 710 12.40 24.69 29.81
C THR A 710 11.23 24.17 30.66
N ASP A 711 10.02 24.70 30.44
CA ASP A 711 8.80 24.24 31.12
C ASP A 711 8.50 22.76 30.84
N LEU A 712 8.61 22.32 29.59
CA LEU A 712 8.43 20.91 29.19
C LEU A 712 9.46 20.00 29.86
N SER A 713 10.73 20.42 29.93
CA SER A 713 11.80 19.65 30.57
C SER A 713 11.56 19.46 32.07
N GLN A 714 10.98 20.46 32.73
CA GLN A 714 10.57 20.39 34.14
C GLN A 714 9.35 19.51 34.35
N PHE A 715 8.42 19.48 33.39
CA PHE A 715 7.20 18.67 33.48
C PHE A 715 7.47 17.16 33.36
N THR A 716 8.50 16.76 32.60
CA THR A 716 8.91 15.36 32.47
C THR A 716 9.65 14.78 33.69
N ARG A 717 9.77 15.56 34.78
CA ARG A 717 10.45 15.19 36.03
C ARG A 717 9.61 14.20 36.85
N SER A 718 10.22 13.13 37.35
CA SER A 718 9.62 12.33 38.43
C SER A 718 9.55 13.18 39.71
N SER A 719 8.38 13.25 40.33
CA SER A 719 7.98 14.19 41.38
C SER A 719 8.74 14.15 42.72
N SER A 720 9.92 13.52 42.81
CA SER A 720 10.61 13.19 44.06
C SER A 720 11.92 13.94 44.38
N GLU A 721 12.45 14.83 43.53
CA GLU A 721 13.74 15.51 43.83
C GLU A 721 13.65 17.04 43.81
N SER A 722 14.40 17.72 44.69
CA SER A 722 14.36 19.18 44.88
C SER A 722 15.48 19.96 44.16
N SER A 723 16.41 19.26 43.49
CA SER A 723 17.44 19.85 42.63
C SER A 723 17.07 19.78 41.14
N PRO A 724 17.61 20.66 40.28
CA PRO A 724 17.47 20.51 38.82
C PRO A 724 18.06 19.17 38.39
N ASP A 725 17.34 18.43 37.55
CA ASP A 725 17.80 17.17 37.01
C ASP A 725 19.05 17.40 36.13
N HIS A 726 19.99 16.46 36.11
CA HIS A 726 21.17 16.53 35.23
C HIS A 726 20.75 16.68 33.76
N LEU A 727 19.58 16.16 33.40
CA LEU A 727 19.02 16.23 32.05
C LEU A 727 18.47 17.62 31.69
N GLU A 728 17.82 18.33 32.61
CA GLU A 728 17.31 19.70 32.40
C GLU A 728 18.47 20.66 32.11
N ARG A 729 19.50 20.56 32.95
CA ARG A 729 20.75 21.30 32.80
C ARG A 729 21.48 20.94 31.51
N LEU A 730 21.43 19.68 31.08
CA LEU A 730 21.97 19.24 29.79
C LEU A 730 21.21 19.88 28.62
N VAL A 731 19.88 19.93 28.65
CA VAL A 731 19.08 20.60 27.60
C VAL A 731 19.45 22.08 27.50
N GLU A 732 19.56 22.78 28.63
CA GLU A 732 20.00 24.18 28.66
C GLU A 732 21.42 24.34 28.08
N CYS A 733 22.34 23.43 28.41
CA CYS A 733 23.68 23.43 27.86
C CYS A 733 23.67 23.24 26.33
N ILE A 734 22.91 22.27 25.82
CA ILE A 734 22.86 21.98 24.39
C ILE A 734 22.26 23.18 23.62
N LEU A 735 21.19 23.80 24.14
CA LEU A 735 20.59 24.99 23.51
C LEU A 735 21.59 26.16 23.40
N ARG A 736 22.49 26.32 24.38
CA ARG A 736 23.56 27.34 24.32
C ARG A 736 24.68 26.98 23.35
N LEU A 737 25.06 25.70 23.28
CA LEU A 737 26.20 25.23 22.49
C LEU A 737 25.87 25.04 21.02
N ASN A 738 24.74 24.40 20.71
CA ASN A 738 24.35 24.07 19.34
C ASN A 738 22.81 23.94 19.20
N PRO A 739 22.07 25.06 19.09
CA PRO A 739 20.63 25.02 18.88
C PRO A 739 20.22 24.50 17.50
N LYS A 740 21.18 24.21 16.60
CA LYS A 740 20.93 23.91 15.18
C LYS A 740 20.36 22.51 14.94
N LEU A 741 20.60 21.59 15.85
CA LEU A 741 20.08 20.22 15.84
C LEU A 741 18.97 20.07 16.89
N CYS A 742 18.04 21.02 16.87
CA CYS A 742 16.87 21.02 17.75
C CYS A 742 15.59 21.12 16.91
N PHE A 743 14.72 20.13 17.09
CA PHE A 743 13.38 20.10 16.55
C PHE A 743 12.36 20.18 17.68
N VAL A 744 11.26 20.87 17.43
CA VAL A 744 10.12 20.96 18.34
C VAL A 744 8.86 20.44 17.65
N VAL A 745 7.92 19.96 18.46
CA VAL A 745 6.60 19.55 18.01
C VAL A 745 5.62 20.62 18.45
N GLU A 746 4.95 21.23 17.49
CA GLU A 746 3.83 22.13 17.73
C GLU A 746 2.51 21.37 17.64
N GLU A 747 1.68 21.55 18.66
CA GLU A 747 0.28 21.17 18.64
C GLU A 747 -0.54 22.38 18.19
N LYS A 748 -1.23 22.24 17.06
CA LYS A 748 -2.13 23.28 16.55
C LYS A 748 -3.58 22.86 16.83
N ASN A 749 -4.21 23.53 17.78
CA ASN A 749 -5.64 23.42 18.05
C ASN A 749 -6.42 24.47 17.25
N GLU A 750 -7.65 24.14 16.83
CA GLU A 750 -8.55 25.13 16.25
C GLU A 750 -8.95 26.16 17.31
N GLY A 751 -8.49 27.40 17.15
CA GLY A 751 -8.86 28.54 18.00
C GLY A 751 -7.75 29.12 18.89
N ASP A 752 -6.56 28.52 18.92
CA ASP A 752 -5.42 29.07 19.67
C ASP A 752 -4.65 30.10 18.83
N ASP A 753 -4.49 31.31 19.37
CA ASP A 753 -3.70 32.41 18.77
C ASP A 753 -2.18 32.14 18.82
N LYS A 754 -1.72 31.15 19.61
CA LYS A 754 -0.30 30.77 19.73
C LYS A 754 -0.13 29.25 19.76
N PRO A 755 0.80 28.68 18.97
CA PRO A 755 1.10 27.25 19.01
C PRO A 755 1.72 26.88 20.36
N HIS A 756 1.23 25.79 20.95
CA HIS A 756 1.80 25.20 22.16
C HIS A 756 2.82 24.12 21.78
N LEU A 757 3.98 24.10 22.44
CA LEU A 757 4.94 23.02 22.25
C LEU A 757 4.48 21.76 22.97
N ALA A 758 4.32 20.69 22.20
CA ALA A 758 3.97 19.36 22.70
C ALA A 758 5.19 18.46 22.88
N GLY A 759 6.39 18.92 22.50
CA GLY A 759 7.63 18.19 22.75
C GLY A 759 8.83 18.76 21.99
N TYR A 760 10.00 18.21 22.28
CA TYR A 760 11.27 18.59 21.65
C TYR A 760 12.23 17.40 21.53
N ALA A 761 13.14 17.49 20.57
CA ALA A 761 14.30 16.63 20.47
C ALA A 761 15.52 17.47 20.07
N ILE A 762 16.59 17.32 20.82
CA ILE A 762 17.80 18.12 20.69
C ILE A 762 19.03 17.23 20.70
N ALA A 763 20.04 17.58 19.89
CA ALA A 763 21.29 16.83 19.82
C ALA A 763 22.53 17.71 19.70
N ILE A 764 23.68 17.14 20.06
CA ILE A 764 25.00 17.63 19.65
C ILE A 764 25.64 16.55 18.80
N ALA A 765 25.96 16.89 17.55
CA ALA A 765 26.68 16.01 16.64
C ALA A 765 28.14 15.84 17.11
N ASN A 766 28.63 14.59 17.10
CA ASN A 766 30.03 14.25 17.34
C ASN A 766 30.64 14.96 18.56
N ILE A 767 30.11 14.70 19.75
CA ILE A 767 30.52 15.37 21.00
C ILE A 767 32.02 15.23 21.29
N LEU A 768 32.66 14.16 20.78
CA LEU A 768 34.11 13.94 20.85
C LEU A 768 34.92 15.05 20.15
N ASN A 769 34.41 15.60 19.04
CA ASN A 769 35.07 16.68 18.30
C ASN A 769 34.99 18.02 19.05
N HIS A 770 34.07 18.15 19.99
CA HIS A 770 33.96 19.35 20.83
C HIS A 770 34.92 19.33 22.03
N SER A 771 35.69 18.25 22.23
CA SER A 771 36.67 18.17 23.34
C SER A 771 37.68 19.34 23.35
N SER A 772 38.01 19.92 22.20
CA SER A 772 38.89 21.09 22.07
C SER A 772 38.15 22.43 22.02
N ALA A 773 36.89 22.46 21.57
CA ALA A 773 36.05 23.67 21.59
C ALA A 773 35.56 24.01 23.02
N VAL A 774 35.46 23.00 23.89
CA VAL A 774 35.19 23.16 25.32
C VAL A 774 36.29 23.97 26.02
N GLU A 775 37.53 23.94 25.51
CA GLU A 775 38.66 24.75 26.02
C GLU A 775 38.61 26.23 25.55
N GLU A 776 37.92 26.56 24.45
CA GLU A 776 37.74 27.96 23.99
C GLU A 776 36.45 28.61 24.54
N VAL A 777 35.38 27.83 24.71
CA VAL A 777 34.12 28.26 25.37
C VAL A 777 34.23 28.20 26.92
N GLU A 778 35.38 27.73 27.43
CA GLU A 778 35.71 27.49 28.83
C GLU A 778 35.64 28.74 29.73
N ASN A 779 35.71 29.94 29.15
CA ASN A 779 35.70 31.21 29.89
C ASN A 779 34.29 31.75 30.19
N ASP A 780 33.24 31.34 29.45
CA ASP A 780 31.88 31.89 29.57
C ASP A 780 30.82 30.89 30.12
N LEU A 781 31.20 29.63 30.37
CA LEU A 781 30.31 28.60 30.92
C LEU A 781 30.46 28.42 32.44
N GLU A 782 29.33 28.35 33.13
CA GLU A 782 29.23 28.07 34.57
C GLU A 782 29.86 26.71 34.94
N PRO A 783 30.44 26.55 36.15
CA PRO A 783 31.14 25.32 36.55
C PRO A 783 30.30 24.04 36.42
N TRP A 784 29.00 24.13 36.71
CA TRP A 784 28.08 22.98 36.63
C TRP A 784 27.86 22.49 35.19
N ALA A 785 27.92 23.37 34.19
CA ALA A 785 27.74 23.01 32.79
C ALA A 785 28.94 22.21 32.26
N ARG A 786 30.13 22.51 32.79
CA ARG A 786 31.39 21.81 32.45
C ARG A 786 31.37 20.37 32.93
N ASP A 787 30.90 20.15 34.14
CA ASP A 787 30.83 18.80 34.72
C ASP A 787 29.85 17.91 33.95
N ILE A 788 28.71 18.45 33.54
CA ILE A 788 27.72 17.75 32.72
C ILE A 788 28.30 17.35 31.36
N LEU A 789 28.99 18.28 30.69
CA LEU A 789 29.55 18.02 29.37
C LEU A 789 30.69 17.00 29.42
N LYS A 790 31.51 17.02 30.48
CA LYS A 790 32.54 15.98 30.74
C LYS A 790 31.92 14.60 30.94
N CYS A 791 30.84 14.49 31.71
CA CYS A 791 30.10 13.23 31.85
C CYS A 791 29.55 12.73 30.51
N CYS A 792 29.01 13.64 29.67
CA CYS A 792 28.52 13.29 28.34
C CYS A 792 29.65 12.80 27.41
N ILE A 793 30.82 13.46 27.42
CA ILE A 793 31.99 13.05 26.66
C ILE A 793 32.46 11.65 27.09
N ALA A 794 32.46 11.34 28.39
CA ALA A 794 32.84 10.03 28.91
C ALA A 794 31.89 8.90 28.43
N GLY A 795 30.61 9.22 28.21
CA GLY A 795 29.60 8.28 27.69
C GLY A 795 29.70 8.01 26.18
N ALA A 796 30.33 8.89 25.42
CA ALA A 796 30.42 8.78 23.96
C ALA A 796 31.27 7.58 23.51
N LYS A 797 30.83 6.90 22.44
CA LYS A 797 31.54 5.76 21.83
C LYS A 797 31.73 5.99 20.32
N PRO A 798 32.71 5.32 19.66
CA PRO A 798 32.93 5.48 18.22
C PRO A 798 31.70 5.22 17.33
N HIS A 799 30.85 4.26 17.73
CA HIS A 799 29.59 3.95 17.02
C HIS A 799 28.39 4.78 17.48
N HIS A 800 28.55 5.57 18.54
CA HIS A 800 27.52 6.45 19.10
C HIS A 800 28.15 7.79 19.48
N PRO A 801 28.61 8.59 18.49
CA PRO A 801 29.40 9.79 18.76
C PRO A 801 28.55 11.02 19.12
N SER A 802 27.24 10.99 18.87
CA SER A 802 26.35 12.14 19.06
C SER A 802 25.44 11.95 20.27
N ILE A 803 25.18 13.01 21.04
CA ILE A 803 24.25 12.96 22.17
C ILE A 803 22.87 13.43 21.73
N ILE A 804 21.80 12.78 22.20
CA ILE A 804 20.41 13.15 21.96
C ILE A 804 19.63 13.24 23.28
N VAL A 805 18.76 14.23 23.38
CA VAL A 805 17.76 14.35 24.46
C VAL A 805 16.42 14.68 23.83
N SER A 806 15.37 13.96 24.21
CA SER A 806 14.02 14.20 23.70
C SER A 806 12.98 14.04 24.80
N ALA A 807 11.89 14.80 24.69
CA ALA A 807 10.74 14.75 25.57
C ALA A 807 9.46 15.04 24.78
N ILE A 808 8.36 14.37 25.15
CA ILE A 808 7.03 14.59 24.61
C ILE A 808 6.08 14.79 25.79
N HIS A 809 5.18 15.75 25.66
CA HIS A 809 4.18 16.06 26.67
C HIS A 809 3.21 14.87 26.85
N PRO A 810 2.85 14.47 28.09
CA PRO A 810 1.99 13.30 28.33
C PRO A 810 0.57 13.39 27.75
N SER A 811 0.09 14.58 27.36
CA SER A 811 -1.20 14.74 26.67
C SER A 811 -1.18 14.15 25.25
N VAL A 812 -0.01 13.99 24.64
CA VAL A 812 0.12 13.47 23.28
C VAL A 812 -0.13 11.95 23.29
N THR A 813 -1.32 11.58 22.82
CA THR A 813 -1.73 10.16 22.72
C THR A 813 -1.21 9.46 21.46
N ASP A 814 -0.81 10.24 20.45
CA ASP A 814 -0.30 9.76 19.19
C ASP A 814 1.18 9.33 19.31
N GLN A 815 1.41 8.01 19.34
CA GLN A 815 2.74 7.41 19.45
C GLN A 815 3.64 7.67 18.23
N SER A 816 3.08 8.03 17.07
CA SER A 816 3.87 8.36 15.88
C SER A 816 4.66 9.65 16.07
N VAL A 817 4.17 10.58 16.90
CA VAL A 817 4.77 11.92 17.07
C VAL A 817 6.20 11.83 17.58
N SER A 818 6.44 11.05 18.64
CA SER A 818 7.77 10.85 19.21
C SER A 818 8.73 10.22 18.19
N LYS A 819 8.26 9.18 17.47
CA LYS A 819 9.05 8.51 16.44
C LYS A 819 9.40 9.44 15.28
N ARG A 820 8.44 10.21 14.78
CA ARG A 820 8.66 11.18 13.69
C ARG A 820 9.62 12.29 14.09
N LEU A 821 9.52 12.77 15.32
CA LEU A 821 10.44 13.77 15.86
C LEU A 821 11.88 13.25 15.89
N ILE A 822 12.06 12.01 16.38
CA ILE A 822 13.36 11.33 16.36
C ILE A 822 13.84 11.11 14.93
N ILE A 823 12.97 10.67 14.00
CA ILE A 823 13.32 10.49 12.59
C ILE A 823 13.91 11.78 11.98
N CYS A 824 13.27 12.94 12.17
CA CYS A 824 13.78 14.22 11.68
C CYS A 824 15.18 14.52 12.24
N LEU A 825 15.39 14.30 13.54
CA LEU A 825 16.66 14.58 14.19
C LEU A 825 17.76 13.61 13.77
N LEU A 826 17.46 12.31 13.60
CA LEU A 826 18.40 11.31 13.10
C LEU A 826 18.80 11.61 11.65
N ALA A 827 17.84 12.00 10.80
CA ALA A 827 18.10 12.42 9.43
C ALA A 827 19.05 13.65 9.38
N ALA A 828 18.81 14.63 10.25
CA ALA A 828 19.67 15.81 10.39
C ALA A 828 21.08 15.45 10.88
N LEU A 829 21.19 14.56 11.87
CA LEU A 829 22.47 14.09 12.40
C LEU A 829 23.26 13.26 11.38
N ARG A 830 22.58 12.41 10.59
CA ARG A 830 23.18 11.65 9.49
C ARG A 830 23.76 12.58 8.44
N SER A 831 23.01 13.64 8.10
CA SER A 831 23.45 14.68 7.17
C SER A 831 24.68 15.45 7.68
N ASN A 832 24.89 15.48 9.00
CA ASN A 832 26.07 16.05 9.67
C ASN A 832 27.21 15.02 9.89
N GLY A 833 27.15 13.86 9.24
CA GLY A 833 28.21 12.85 9.27
C GLY A 833 28.28 12.00 10.56
N SER A 834 27.25 12.05 11.42
CA SER A 834 27.16 11.13 12.55
C SER A 834 26.83 9.71 12.06
N CYS A 835 27.21 8.70 12.85
CA CYS A 835 26.90 7.28 12.58
C CYS A 835 25.99 6.64 13.65
N GLY A 836 25.75 7.33 14.77
CA GLY A 836 24.86 6.87 15.82
C GLY A 836 24.70 7.91 16.93
N VAL A 837 23.77 7.65 17.83
CA VAL A 837 23.43 8.53 18.96
C VAL A 837 23.43 7.78 20.28
N PHE A 838 23.68 8.50 21.37
CA PHE A 838 23.45 8.00 22.72
C PHE A 838 22.73 9.04 23.59
N THR A 839 22.09 8.58 24.66
CA THR A 839 21.40 9.44 25.63
C THR A 839 21.68 8.95 27.06
N PRO A 840 22.06 9.84 27.99
CA PRO A 840 22.14 9.52 29.41
C PRO A 840 20.74 9.56 30.03
N VAL A 841 20.35 8.50 30.74
CA VAL A 841 19.06 8.40 31.45
C VAL A 841 19.32 7.96 32.88
N CYS A 842 18.64 8.57 33.84
CA CYS A 842 18.71 8.14 35.23
C CYS A 842 18.18 6.71 35.37
N ALA A 843 18.98 5.80 35.95
CA ALA A 843 18.66 4.38 36.06
C ALA A 843 17.43 4.08 36.93
N SER A 844 17.03 5.02 37.79
CA SER A 844 15.79 4.94 38.57
C SER A 844 14.54 5.39 37.81
N ASN A 845 14.70 6.11 36.69
CA ASN A 845 13.59 6.61 35.87
C ASN A 845 13.17 5.57 34.81
N THR A 846 12.44 4.55 35.25
CA THR A 846 11.97 3.46 34.39
C THR A 846 11.07 3.92 33.25
N GLN A 847 10.26 4.96 33.46
CA GLN A 847 9.37 5.50 32.41
C GLN A 847 10.16 6.10 31.24
N GLN A 848 11.25 6.81 31.52
CA GLN A 848 12.10 7.39 30.49
C GLN A 848 12.94 6.32 29.78
N LEU A 849 13.46 5.34 30.51
CA LEU A 849 14.12 4.17 29.93
C LEU A 849 13.19 3.44 28.94
N ASP A 850 11.97 3.11 29.37
CA ASP A 850 10.97 2.44 28.51
C ASP A 850 10.61 3.28 27.28
N SER A 851 10.61 4.60 27.40
CA SER A 851 10.31 5.51 26.29
C SER A 851 11.40 5.46 25.22
N TYR A 852 12.68 5.49 25.60
CA TYR A 852 13.78 5.35 24.66
C TYR A 852 13.92 3.94 24.09
N VAL A 853 13.62 2.90 24.87
CA VAL A 853 13.58 1.51 24.35
C VAL A 853 12.50 1.36 23.27
N LYS A 854 11.32 1.99 23.42
CA LYS A 854 10.28 2.03 22.37
C LYS A 854 10.70 2.80 21.11
N LEU A 855 11.68 3.69 21.24
CA LEU A 855 12.35 4.40 20.16
C LEU A 855 13.58 3.63 19.64
N GLY A 856 13.76 2.37 20.03
CA GLY A 856 14.80 1.46 19.55
C GLY A 856 16.20 1.71 20.12
N PHE A 857 16.32 2.42 21.24
CA PHE A 857 17.60 2.55 21.96
C PHE A 857 17.88 1.32 22.82
N VAL A 858 19.15 0.95 22.93
CA VAL A 858 19.64 -0.21 23.71
C VAL A 858 20.63 0.26 24.77
N GLU A 859 20.59 -0.33 25.96
CA GLU A 859 21.56 -0.01 27.02
C GLU A 859 22.98 -0.44 26.62
N MET A 860 23.91 0.51 26.63
CA MET A 860 25.32 0.30 26.27
C MET A 860 26.20 0.11 27.50
N SER A 861 26.03 0.98 28.50
CA SER A 861 26.87 1.04 29.71
C SER A 861 26.17 1.81 30.81
N ARG A 862 26.69 1.70 32.05
CA ARG A 862 26.32 2.53 33.19
C ARG A 862 27.53 3.29 33.71
N ASP A 863 27.30 4.40 34.40
CA ASP A 863 28.37 5.11 35.14
C ASP A 863 28.91 4.27 36.31
N GLU A 864 30.04 4.68 36.90
CA GLU A 864 30.70 3.95 37.98
C GLU A 864 29.81 3.80 39.23
N ALA A 865 28.89 4.75 39.46
CA ALA A 865 27.94 4.74 40.55
C ALA A 865 26.67 3.91 40.26
N GLY A 866 26.47 3.46 39.01
CA GLY A 866 25.28 2.77 38.55
C GLY A 866 24.00 3.62 38.52
N GLN A 867 24.12 4.94 38.67
CA GLN A 867 23.01 5.90 38.74
C GLN A 867 22.56 6.35 37.35
N THR A 868 23.47 6.41 36.37
CA THR A 868 23.18 6.83 34.99
C THR A 868 23.38 5.66 34.04
N ALA A 869 22.35 5.33 33.27
CA ALA A 869 22.41 4.39 32.15
C ALA A 869 22.58 5.15 30.83
N TYR A 870 23.50 4.70 30.00
CA TYR A 870 23.73 5.24 28.66
C TYR A 870 23.05 4.32 27.64
N LEU A 871 22.04 4.84 26.95
CA LEU A 871 21.36 4.13 25.88
C LEU A 871 21.87 4.60 24.52
N GLY A 872 22.09 3.68 23.59
CA GLY A 872 22.60 3.96 22.25
C GLY A 872 21.66 3.48 21.15
N ARG A 873 21.73 4.16 20.01
CA ARG A 873 21.09 3.76 18.75
C ARG A 873 22.02 4.07 17.59
N VAL A 874 22.31 3.07 16.76
CA VAL A 874 22.98 3.26 15.47
C VAL A 874 21.94 3.71 14.44
N PHE A 875 22.37 4.49 13.45
CA PHE A 875 21.50 4.96 12.38
C PHE A 875 21.01 3.84 11.48
#